data_AF-A0A0Q0W0C8-F1
#
_entry.id   AF-A0A0Q0W0C8-F1
#
_cell.length_a   1.000
_cell.length_b   1.000
_cell.length_c   1.000
_cell.angle_alpha   90.00
_cell.angle_beta   90.00
_cell.angle_gamma   90.00
#
_symmetry.space_group_name_H-M   'P 1'
#
loop_
_entity.id
_entity.type
_entity.pdbx_description
1 polymer ?
#
loop_
_entity_poly.entity_id
_entity_poly.type
_entity_poly.pdbx_seq_one_letter_code
_entity_poly.pdbx_strand_id
1 'polypeptide(L)'
;MNTTDLTNFRQLAEQVNFKSLINCYCREFSNWSRYEGIPKYDQTLADFMQTIDHSSFLRFDFTAIGQEVFAPLTYFSESGVHSFGFPIVSCTIASDEFREINPMEFLELVSEYAKTDYPDIDALPTQKRMENSIDNLALYLEHYKNSDHTANSPEQTFIASEQSLILGHTVHPLPKSREGFTKDELLKYSPETGGKFGLHFFLIHPENVIEKSAADYLITDYLREEILKYADAHSKELLDFYSNYKVVPAHPWEANYLLDQKEVKEMQSKQLLFSLGQFGPSYTATSSVRTVYNAESEWMYKFSLHVKITNSFRVNYLHELNRGYDAAQLMKTSWGKDIQKEYPQIQLITDPAFIAVTYDDKIIDGFSTSVRQNPFHGANANKNVTMVASLCQDGVLGESPRILNLINEAAKRQDASVTDTALSWFKQYLNITITPLIGIFNKYGFGSEFHQQNMLVEFDENLFPAKLYFRDNQGYFFRQGKVEELESLIPDFGKESRSFIAESRIIDFWGYYLLVNHLFGVVNILGKNKLADETTLLNLIYEALKNEEDIDTTSIVSHFTNSAKLVVKGNLLTSLNNMDEASAPRTNPAVYKKYPNPLNKHFFSKKLINPKENTTVFSRFFEKENVTITLRSVDIDKDIEMLHEWFHREHALKIWQMNWPIRQIEAFYRMLLPGDHGHSFIGEANGVPTFNIEVYWASRDIVGDYYDVLPSDYGTHQFIAPTDPKLKYGSPATQSMMDFVFGEPKVGKMVGEGSVDSIASMMNKAHVGFKIEKVIEMPHKKANLNFCYREWYWAKFPAAKDFQNNTVSATQV
;
A
#
# COMPACT_ATOMS: atom_id res chain seq x y z
N MET A 1 9.53 -30.28 21.51
CA MET A 1 8.50 -30.48 20.47
C MET A 1 9.18 -31.15 19.30
N ASN A 2 9.00 -32.45 19.15
CA ASN A 2 9.53 -33.26 18.06
C ASN A 2 8.34 -33.76 17.23
N THR A 3 8.56 -33.92 15.92
CA THR A 3 7.70 -34.57 14.91
C THR A 3 6.34 -33.91 14.62
N THR A 4 6.32 -32.98 13.67
CA THR A 4 5.15 -32.66 12.84
C THR A 4 5.60 -32.61 11.38
N ASP A 5 5.85 -33.80 10.84
CA ASP A 5 5.98 -34.01 9.40
C ASP A 5 4.57 -34.14 8.81
N LEU A 6 3.93 -33.02 8.47
CA LEU A 6 2.65 -32.90 7.74
C LEU A 6 2.52 -31.44 7.22
N THR A 7 3.38 -30.98 6.32
CA THR A 7 3.23 -29.63 5.75
C THR A 7 2.11 -29.65 4.71
N ASN A 8 0.89 -29.23 5.07
CA ASN A 8 -0.16 -28.99 4.09
C ASN A 8 0.12 -27.65 3.39
N PHE A 9 0.95 -27.67 2.33
CA PHE A 9 1.31 -26.46 1.56
C PHE A 9 0.09 -25.71 1.03
N ARG A 10 -1.00 -26.42 0.73
CA ARG A 10 -2.27 -25.81 0.32
C ARG A 10 -2.88 -24.97 1.43
N GLN A 11 -2.90 -25.48 2.66
CA GLN A 11 -3.41 -24.72 3.81
C GLN A 11 -2.56 -23.46 4.07
N LEU A 12 -1.23 -23.57 4.01
CA LEU A 12 -0.34 -22.41 4.12
C LEU A 12 -0.59 -21.38 3.01
N ALA A 13 -0.74 -21.86 1.77
CA ALA A 13 -1.04 -21.02 0.63
C ALA A 13 -2.40 -20.31 0.78
N GLU A 14 -3.42 -20.99 1.28
CA GLU A 14 -4.74 -20.42 1.58
C GLU A 14 -4.62 -19.31 2.61
N GLN A 15 -3.92 -19.56 3.71
CA GLN A 15 -3.68 -18.57 4.76
C GLN A 15 -2.93 -17.33 4.24
N VAL A 16 -1.90 -17.50 3.40
CA VAL A 16 -1.18 -16.37 2.80
C VAL A 16 -2.11 -15.55 1.90
N ASN A 17 -2.91 -16.19 1.05
CA ASN A 17 -3.86 -15.49 0.19
C ASN A 17 -4.96 -14.80 1.01
N PHE A 18 -5.46 -15.42 2.09
CA PHE A 18 -6.48 -14.82 2.95
C PHE A 18 -5.97 -13.55 3.63
N LYS A 19 -4.74 -13.58 4.18
CA LYS A 19 -4.11 -12.38 4.77
C LYS A 19 -4.01 -11.24 3.76
N SER A 20 -3.64 -11.57 2.51
CA SER A 20 -3.56 -10.57 1.43
C SER A 20 -4.93 -9.99 1.08
N LEU A 21 -5.95 -10.85 0.98
CA LEU A 21 -7.34 -10.45 0.73
C LEU A 21 -7.87 -9.49 1.81
N ILE A 22 -7.66 -9.81 3.09
CA ILE A 22 -8.10 -8.96 4.19
C ILE A 22 -7.36 -7.61 4.16
N ASN A 23 -6.05 -7.60 3.89
CA ASN A 23 -5.33 -6.34 3.77
C ASN A 23 -5.78 -5.50 2.57
N CYS A 24 -6.24 -6.11 1.47
CA CYS A 24 -6.92 -5.37 0.40
C CYS A 24 -8.22 -4.75 0.91
N TYR A 25 -9.04 -5.54 1.62
CA TYR A 25 -10.29 -5.07 2.20
C TYR A 25 -10.07 -3.86 3.13
N CYS A 26 -9.12 -3.94 4.06
CA CYS A 26 -8.81 -2.85 4.99
C CYS A 26 -8.42 -1.54 4.29
N ARG A 27 -7.85 -1.61 3.07
CA ARG A 27 -7.47 -0.43 2.28
C ARG A 27 -8.60 0.15 1.45
N GLU A 28 -9.58 -0.67 1.12
CA GLU A 28 -10.64 -0.33 0.16
C GLU A 28 -11.97 0.02 0.84
N PHE A 29 -12.17 -0.44 2.09
CA PHE A 29 -13.36 -0.24 2.89
C PHE A 29 -13.02 0.34 4.28
N SER A 30 -14.01 0.94 4.94
CA SER A 30 -13.87 1.61 6.24
C SER A 30 -14.72 1.01 7.36
N ASN A 31 -15.53 -0.02 7.07
CA ASN A 31 -16.40 -0.71 8.03
C ASN A 31 -15.63 -1.81 8.79
N TRP A 32 -14.44 -1.48 9.30
CA TRP A 32 -13.66 -2.37 10.13
C TRP A 32 -13.07 -1.60 11.31
N SER A 33 -12.80 -2.28 12.40
CA SER A 33 -12.29 -1.67 13.63
C SER A 33 -11.38 -2.63 14.38
N ARG A 34 -10.36 -2.09 15.03
CA ARG A 34 -9.59 -2.85 16.00
C ARG A 34 -10.47 -3.11 17.22
N TYR A 35 -10.45 -4.33 17.74
CA TYR A 35 -11.22 -4.76 18.88
C TYR A 35 -10.27 -5.40 19.90
N GLU A 36 -10.31 -4.95 21.15
CA GLU A 36 -9.41 -5.45 22.20
C GLU A 36 -10.15 -5.95 23.45
N GLY A 37 -9.63 -7.04 23.99
CA GLY A 37 -10.07 -7.66 25.24
C GLY A 37 -11.29 -8.57 25.10
N ILE A 38 -11.46 -9.46 26.07
CA ILE A 38 -12.57 -10.42 26.11
C ILE A 38 -13.82 -9.71 26.65
N PRO A 39 -14.96 -9.73 25.94
CA PRO A 39 -16.18 -9.07 26.40
C PRO A 39 -16.80 -9.74 27.64
N LYS A 40 -17.44 -8.93 28.48
CA LYS A 40 -18.19 -9.33 29.68
C LYS A 40 -19.67 -9.54 29.39
N TYR A 41 -20.24 -8.80 28.45
CA TYR A 41 -21.67 -8.79 28.11
C TYR A 41 -21.97 -9.45 26.76
N ASP A 42 -20.99 -10.12 26.16
CA ASP A 42 -21.12 -10.97 24.97
C ASP A 42 -20.46 -12.34 25.23
N GLN A 43 -21.21 -13.23 25.88
CA GLN A 43 -20.66 -14.53 26.32
C GLN A 43 -20.21 -15.39 25.13
N THR A 44 -20.96 -15.37 24.04
CA THR A 44 -20.63 -16.17 22.85
C THR A 44 -19.30 -15.73 22.24
N LEU A 45 -19.10 -14.42 22.07
CA LEU A 45 -17.82 -13.89 21.58
C LEU A 45 -16.69 -14.16 22.58
N ALA A 46 -16.96 -14.04 23.88
CA ALA A 46 -15.99 -14.33 24.92
C ALA A 46 -15.52 -15.79 24.89
N ASP A 47 -16.45 -16.74 24.78
CA ASP A 47 -16.15 -18.18 24.71
C ASP A 47 -15.31 -18.51 23.47
N PHE A 48 -15.61 -17.90 22.32
CA PHE A 48 -14.80 -18.03 21.12
C PHE A 48 -13.37 -17.49 21.32
N MET A 49 -13.23 -16.26 21.82
CA MET A 49 -11.92 -15.63 22.04
C MET A 49 -11.05 -16.43 23.01
N GLN A 50 -11.66 -16.97 24.08
CA GLN A 50 -10.98 -17.83 25.04
C GLN A 50 -10.57 -19.17 24.43
N THR A 51 -11.38 -19.74 23.52
CA THR A 51 -11.09 -21.01 22.86
C THR A 51 -9.80 -20.95 22.02
N ILE A 52 -9.51 -19.79 21.43
CA ILE A 52 -8.31 -19.58 20.59
C ILE A 52 -7.16 -18.86 21.31
N ASP A 53 -7.31 -18.57 22.60
CA ASP A 53 -6.34 -17.84 23.45
C ASP A 53 -5.83 -16.54 22.82
N HIS A 54 -6.75 -15.71 22.30
CA HIS A 54 -6.42 -14.47 21.62
C HIS A 54 -7.41 -13.35 21.98
N SER A 55 -6.92 -12.14 22.21
CA SER A 55 -7.73 -11.01 22.71
C SER A 55 -7.73 -9.76 21.81
N SER A 56 -6.95 -9.77 20.73
CA SER A 56 -6.80 -8.64 19.80
C SER A 56 -7.33 -9.03 18.42
N PHE A 57 -8.29 -8.29 17.88
CA PHE A 57 -8.93 -8.63 16.61
C PHE A 57 -9.08 -7.42 15.70
N LEU A 58 -9.20 -7.68 14.39
CA LEU A 58 -9.99 -6.79 13.54
C LEU A 58 -11.40 -7.35 13.43
N ARG A 59 -12.40 -6.51 13.76
CA ARG A 59 -13.81 -6.74 13.49
C ARG A 59 -14.17 -6.09 12.16
N PHE A 60 -14.87 -6.81 11.29
CA PHE A 60 -15.44 -6.29 10.05
C PHE A 60 -16.96 -6.29 10.17
N ASP A 61 -17.55 -5.12 9.94
CA ASP A 61 -18.97 -4.87 10.16
C ASP A 61 -19.79 -5.10 8.89
N PHE A 62 -20.36 -6.30 8.77
CA PHE A 62 -21.29 -6.68 7.70
C PHE A 62 -22.74 -6.69 8.22
N THR A 63 -23.06 -5.87 9.23
CA THR A 63 -24.38 -5.90 9.89
C THR A 63 -25.53 -5.60 8.93
N ALA A 64 -25.27 -4.81 7.87
CA ALA A 64 -26.21 -4.54 6.78
C ALA A 64 -26.70 -5.81 6.04
N ILE A 65 -25.92 -6.89 6.09
CA ILE A 65 -26.25 -8.21 5.52
C ILE A 65 -26.34 -9.29 6.61
N GLY A 66 -26.45 -8.90 7.89
CA GLY A 66 -26.68 -9.80 9.02
C GLY A 66 -25.46 -10.57 9.53
N GLN A 67 -24.24 -10.14 9.20
CA GLN A 67 -22.99 -10.83 9.54
C GLN A 67 -21.99 -9.89 10.25
N GLU A 68 -21.08 -10.47 11.03
CA GLU A 68 -19.85 -9.83 11.48
C GLU A 68 -18.68 -10.78 11.27
N VAL A 69 -17.48 -10.28 10.98
CA VAL A 69 -16.29 -11.13 10.83
C VAL A 69 -15.22 -10.69 11.83
N PHE A 70 -14.57 -11.67 12.47
CA PHE A 70 -13.47 -11.44 13.40
C PHE A 70 -12.22 -12.16 12.91
N ALA A 71 -11.15 -11.38 12.69
CA ALA A 71 -9.83 -11.89 12.34
C ALA A 71 -8.85 -11.67 13.50
N PRO A 72 -8.24 -12.73 14.07
CA PRO A 72 -7.21 -12.59 15.11
C PRO A 72 -6.08 -11.69 14.61
N LEU A 73 -5.76 -10.64 15.34
CA LEU A 73 -4.74 -9.66 14.98
C LEU A 73 -3.44 -9.96 15.72
N THR A 74 -2.39 -10.32 14.99
CA THR A 74 -1.06 -10.60 15.57
C THR A 74 -0.12 -9.40 15.47
N TYR A 75 -0.40 -8.48 14.54
CA TYR A 75 0.31 -7.21 14.42
C TYR A 75 -0.58 -6.15 13.77
N PHE A 76 -0.79 -5.04 14.47
CA PHE A 76 -1.40 -3.84 13.90
C PHE A 76 -0.32 -2.96 13.29
N SER A 77 -0.38 -2.74 11.97
CA SER A 77 0.56 -1.88 11.27
C SER A 77 0.00 -0.47 11.08
N GLU A 78 0.79 0.54 11.45
CA GLU A 78 0.47 1.96 11.24
C GLU A 78 0.56 2.36 9.76
N SER A 79 1.34 1.61 8.97
CA SER A 79 1.50 1.75 7.53
C SER A 79 0.48 0.95 6.70
N GLY A 80 -0.48 0.28 7.35
CA GLY A 80 -1.69 -0.27 6.72
C GLY A 80 -1.52 -1.64 6.07
N VAL A 81 -0.59 -2.48 6.54
CA VAL A 81 -0.53 -3.92 6.22
C VAL A 81 -0.45 -4.73 7.52
N HIS A 82 -1.59 -5.24 7.97
CA HIS A 82 -1.73 -5.94 9.25
C HIS A 82 -1.34 -7.43 9.12
N SER A 83 -0.99 -8.05 10.25
CA SER A 83 -0.75 -9.50 10.33
C SER A 83 -1.88 -10.18 11.09
N PHE A 84 -2.33 -11.31 10.57
CA PHE A 84 -3.46 -12.06 11.12
C PHE A 84 -3.05 -13.48 11.57
N GLY A 85 -3.76 -13.96 12.59
CA GLY A 85 -3.83 -15.37 12.99
C GLY A 85 -5.06 -16.07 12.38
N PHE A 86 -5.23 -17.35 12.71
CA PHE A 86 -6.35 -18.19 12.29
C PHE A 86 -6.87 -18.98 13.50
N PRO A 87 -8.15 -19.39 13.51
CA PRO A 87 -9.16 -19.24 12.45
C PRO A 87 -9.70 -17.81 12.31
N ILE A 88 -10.22 -17.48 11.12
CA ILE A 88 -11.05 -16.28 10.89
C ILE A 88 -12.50 -16.74 10.91
N VAL A 89 -13.36 -16.04 11.65
CA VAL A 89 -14.73 -16.48 11.87
C VAL A 89 -15.76 -15.43 11.48
N SER A 90 -16.90 -15.87 10.96
CA SER A 90 -18.12 -15.07 10.83
C SER A 90 -19.07 -15.35 12.00
N CYS A 91 -19.75 -14.32 12.49
CA CYS A 91 -20.86 -14.41 13.43
C CYS A 91 -22.17 -14.01 12.72
N THR A 92 -23.17 -14.88 12.76
CA THR A 92 -24.52 -14.55 12.27
C THR A 92 -25.30 -13.84 13.37
N ILE A 93 -25.65 -12.56 13.15
CA ILE A 93 -26.23 -11.68 14.18
C ILE A 93 -27.56 -12.21 14.73
N ALA A 94 -28.38 -12.83 13.87
CA ALA A 94 -29.70 -13.32 14.27
C ALA A 94 -29.64 -14.53 15.22
N SER A 95 -28.58 -15.35 15.14
CA SER A 95 -28.42 -16.57 15.93
C SER A 95 -27.30 -16.51 16.97
N ASP A 96 -26.46 -15.48 16.93
CA ASP A 96 -25.18 -15.42 17.69
C ASP A 96 -24.34 -16.69 17.46
N GLU A 97 -24.31 -17.20 16.22
CA GLU A 97 -23.54 -18.41 15.87
C GLU A 97 -22.24 -18.05 15.16
N PHE A 98 -21.11 -18.54 15.70
CA PHE A 98 -19.79 -18.39 15.12
C PHE A 98 -19.41 -19.58 14.24
N ARG A 99 -18.81 -19.29 13.09
CA ARG A 99 -18.31 -20.30 12.16
C ARG A 99 -17.01 -19.85 11.51
N GLU A 100 -16.05 -20.76 11.40
CA GLU A 100 -14.85 -20.52 10.60
C GLU A 100 -15.23 -20.33 9.12
N ILE A 101 -14.63 -19.33 8.50
CA ILE A 101 -14.81 -19.01 7.08
C ILE A 101 -13.47 -19.10 6.35
N ASN A 102 -13.53 -19.41 5.06
CA ASN A 102 -12.39 -19.41 4.16
C ASN A 102 -12.36 -18.14 3.28
N PRO A 103 -11.32 -17.92 2.43
CA PRO A 103 -11.23 -16.73 1.58
C PRO A 103 -12.39 -16.56 0.59
N MET A 104 -12.99 -17.65 0.11
CA MET A 104 -14.09 -17.60 -0.85
C MET A 104 -15.37 -17.09 -0.21
N GLU A 105 -15.67 -17.58 0.99
CA GLU A 105 -16.81 -17.13 1.77
C GLU A 105 -16.65 -15.66 2.20
N PHE A 106 -15.42 -15.24 2.52
CA PHE A 106 -15.14 -13.82 2.74
C PHE A 106 -15.39 -12.99 1.48
N LEU A 107 -14.97 -13.45 0.29
CA LEU A 107 -15.26 -12.78 -0.99
C LEU A 107 -16.78 -12.64 -1.25
N GLU A 108 -17.58 -13.64 -0.88
CA GLU A 108 -19.05 -13.57 -0.97
C GLU A 108 -19.61 -12.46 -0.07
N LEU A 109 -19.20 -12.41 1.20
CA LEU A 109 -19.61 -11.37 2.14
C LEU A 109 -19.23 -9.97 1.64
N VAL A 110 -17.99 -9.82 1.17
CA VAL A 110 -17.50 -8.54 0.60
C VAL A 110 -18.32 -8.14 -0.61
N SER A 111 -18.60 -9.09 -1.51
CA SER A 111 -19.35 -8.82 -2.74
C SER A 111 -20.80 -8.43 -2.43
N GLU A 112 -21.45 -9.14 -1.53
CA GLU A 112 -22.82 -8.83 -1.10
C GLU A 112 -22.90 -7.45 -0.45
N TYR A 113 -21.97 -7.13 0.44
CA TYR A 113 -21.88 -5.82 1.08
C TYR A 113 -21.63 -4.69 0.07
N ALA A 114 -20.70 -4.90 -0.87
CA ALA A 114 -20.28 -3.91 -1.83
C ALA A 114 -21.33 -3.63 -2.94
N LYS A 115 -22.32 -4.51 -3.14
CA LYS A 115 -23.38 -4.33 -4.16
C LYS A 115 -24.16 -3.02 -4.06
N THR A 116 -24.23 -2.44 -2.86
CA THR A 116 -24.88 -1.13 -2.65
C THR A 116 -24.18 -0.02 -3.45
N ASP A 117 -22.84 -0.03 -3.47
CA ASP A 117 -22.02 0.97 -4.15
C ASP A 117 -21.58 0.52 -5.55
N TYR A 118 -21.52 -0.80 -5.78
CA TYR A 118 -21.05 -1.43 -7.01
C TYR A 118 -21.99 -2.57 -7.45
N PRO A 119 -23.11 -2.25 -8.13
CA PRO A 119 -24.16 -3.22 -8.44
C PRO A 119 -23.73 -4.41 -9.30
N ASP A 120 -22.68 -4.24 -10.12
CA ASP A 120 -22.19 -5.25 -11.07
C ASP A 120 -21.09 -6.16 -10.50
N ILE A 121 -20.74 -6.02 -9.22
CA ILE A 121 -19.73 -6.88 -8.58
C ILE A 121 -20.19 -8.34 -8.54
N ASP A 122 -19.26 -9.23 -8.91
CA ASP A 122 -19.43 -10.68 -8.81
C ASP A 122 -18.21 -11.32 -8.13
N ALA A 123 -18.47 -12.17 -7.13
CA ALA A 123 -17.43 -12.91 -6.42
C ALA A 123 -16.84 -14.03 -7.28
N LEU A 124 -17.64 -14.67 -8.14
CA LEU A 124 -17.30 -15.94 -8.79
C LEU A 124 -16.01 -15.88 -9.63
N PRO A 125 -15.79 -14.85 -10.50
CA PRO A 125 -14.56 -14.75 -11.27
C PRO A 125 -13.33 -14.60 -10.37
N THR A 126 -13.45 -13.82 -9.29
CA THR A 126 -12.35 -13.61 -8.32
C THR A 126 -12.10 -14.88 -7.51
N GLN A 127 -13.13 -15.60 -7.08
CA GLN A 127 -13.01 -16.87 -6.35
C GLN A 127 -12.28 -17.94 -7.18
N LYS A 128 -12.66 -18.15 -8.45
CA LYS A 128 -11.96 -19.10 -9.34
C LYS A 128 -10.46 -18.77 -9.46
N ARG A 129 -10.14 -17.48 -9.55
CA ARG A 129 -8.74 -17.02 -9.65
C ARG A 129 -8.01 -17.11 -8.31
N MET A 130 -8.72 -16.96 -7.19
CA MET A 130 -8.19 -17.15 -5.85
C MET A 130 -7.78 -18.62 -5.65
N GLU A 131 -8.62 -19.56 -6.08
CA GLU A 131 -8.32 -21.00 -6.10
C GLU A 131 -7.03 -21.29 -6.87
N ASN A 132 -6.92 -20.75 -8.08
CA ASN A 132 -5.71 -20.85 -8.89
C ASN A 132 -4.49 -20.24 -8.20
N SER A 133 -4.63 -19.10 -7.51
CA SER A 133 -3.55 -18.47 -6.74
C SER A 133 -3.08 -19.35 -5.58
N ILE A 134 -4.01 -19.99 -4.86
CA ILE A 134 -3.72 -20.91 -3.75
C ILE A 134 -3.01 -22.16 -4.28
N ASP A 135 -3.51 -22.78 -5.36
CA ASP A 135 -2.89 -23.95 -5.98
C ASP A 135 -1.46 -23.67 -6.46
N ASN A 136 -1.27 -22.54 -7.14
CA ASN A 136 0.04 -22.14 -7.66
C ASN A 136 1.02 -21.88 -6.51
N LEU A 137 0.60 -21.16 -5.46
CA LEU A 137 1.46 -20.91 -4.31
C LEU A 137 1.81 -22.22 -3.57
N ALA A 138 0.86 -23.16 -3.44
CA ALA A 138 1.15 -24.46 -2.85
C ALA A 138 2.24 -25.21 -3.63
N LEU A 139 2.17 -25.20 -4.97
CA LEU A 139 3.19 -25.75 -5.85
C LEU A 139 4.56 -25.07 -5.66
N TYR A 140 4.59 -23.74 -5.54
CA TYR A 140 5.84 -23.01 -5.33
C TYR A 140 6.44 -23.27 -3.95
N LEU A 141 5.62 -23.39 -2.91
CA LEU A 141 6.08 -23.73 -1.57
C LEU A 141 6.66 -25.14 -1.51
N GLU A 142 6.01 -26.10 -2.18
CA GLU A 142 6.53 -27.47 -2.33
C GLU A 142 7.86 -27.49 -3.08
N HIS A 143 7.95 -26.77 -4.22
CA HIS A 143 9.19 -26.65 -4.99
C HIS A 143 10.29 -25.98 -4.17
N TYR A 144 10.00 -24.87 -3.50
CA TYR A 144 10.95 -24.14 -2.64
C TYR A 144 11.53 -25.07 -1.57
N LYS A 145 10.66 -25.81 -0.87
CA LYS A 145 11.06 -26.74 0.19
C LYS A 145 12.01 -27.85 -0.30
N ASN A 146 11.81 -28.29 -1.54
CA ASN A 146 12.55 -29.40 -2.14
C ASN A 146 13.75 -28.96 -3.00
N SER A 147 14.03 -27.65 -3.06
CA SER A 147 15.12 -27.07 -3.85
C SER A 147 16.20 -26.45 -2.97
N ASP A 148 17.39 -26.23 -3.52
CA ASP A 148 18.45 -25.45 -2.86
C ASP A 148 18.25 -23.93 -2.99
N HIS A 149 17.07 -23.47 -3.45
CA HIS A 149 16.79 -22.05 -3.63
C HIS A 149 16.70 -21.33 -2.27
N THR A 150 17.37 -20.18 -2.15
CA THR A 150 17.33 -19.36 -0.92
C THR A 150 16.66 -18.02 -1.20
N ALA A 151 15.52 -17.76 -0.56
CA ALA A 151 14.79 -16.50 -0.71
C ALA A 151 15.24 -15.42 0.29
N ASN A 152 15.86 -15.82 1.41
CA ASN A 152 16.06 -14.96 2.58
C ASN A 152 17.53 -14.61 2.89
N SER A 153 18.46 -14.94 2.00
CA SER A 153 19.90 -14.65 2.17
C SER A 153 20.17 -13.13 2.23
N PRO A 154 21.05 -12.62 3.12
CA PRO A 154 21.37 -11.18 3.18
C PRO A 154 21.84 -10.62 1.82
N GLU A 155 22.71 -11.36 1.15
CA GLU A 155 23.23 -11.03 -0.17
C GLU A 155 22.53 -11.86 -1.24
N GLN A 156 22.08 -11.19 -2.32
CA GLN A 156 21.49 -11.85 -3.47
C GLN A 156 21.89 -11.12 -4.75
N THR A 157 22.14 -11.89 -5.81
CA THR A 157 22.26 -11.32 -7.15
C THR A 157 20.91 -10.79 -7.63
N PHE A 158 20.93 -9.96 -8.68
CA PHE A 158 19.71 -9.46 -9.32
C PHE A 158 18.69 -10.59 -9.58
N ILE A 159 19.12 -11.65 -10.27
CA ILE A 159 18.19 -12.73 -10.65
C ILE A 159 17.72 -13.54 -9.44
N ALA A 160 18.59 -13.77 -8.45
CA ALA A 160 18.18 -14.46 -7.22
C ALA A 160 17.07 -13.68 -6.50
N SER A 161 17.20 -12.35 -6.41
CA SER A 161 16.18 -11.48 -5.82
C SER A 161 14.87 -11.46 -6.63
N GLU A 162 14.93 -11.44 -7.97
CA GLU A 162 13.74 -11.54 -8.83
C GLU A 162 12.95 -12.83 -8.62
N GLN A 163 13.63 -13.91 -8.24
CA GLN A 163 13.08 -15.25 -8.05
C GLN A 163 12.66 -15.53 -6.59
N SER A 164 13.01 -14.64 -5.66
CA SER A 164 12.77 -14.80 -4.22
C SER A 164 11.38 -14.35 -3.75
N LEU A 165 10.59 -13.70 -4.60
CA LEU A 165 9.22 -13.27 -4.27
C LEU A 165 8.23 -14.46 -4.33
N ILE A 166 8.39 -15.45 -3.46
CA ILE A 166 7.59 -16.69 -3.42
C ILE A 166 6.14 -16.48 -2.96
N LEU A 167 5.89 -15.63 -1.96
CA LEU A 167 4.56 -15.41 -1.39
C LEU A 167 3.72 -14.42 -2.22
N GLY A 168 4.38 -13.52 -2.95
CA GLY A 168 3.73 -12.51 -3.79
C GLY A 168 3.35 -11.24 -3.05
N HIS A 169 2.51 -10.42 -3.68
CA HIS A 169 2.15 -9.09 -3.15
C HIS A 169 1.14 -9.20 -1.99
N THR A 170 1.47 -8.63 -0.84
CA THR A 170 0.67 -8.66 0.40
C THR A 170 -0.63 -7.84 0.38
N VAL A 171 -0.88 -7.06 -0.68
CA VAL A 171 -2.06 -6.22 -0.87
C VAL A 171 -2.61 -6.34 -2.28
N HIS A 172 -2.65 -7.59 -2.76
CA HIS A 172 -3.36 -7.97 -3.96
C HIS A 172 -4.17 -9.24 -3.67
N PRO A 173 -5.45 -9.35 -4.05
CA PRO A 173 -6.26 -10.53 -3.73
C PRO A 173 -5.77 -11.81 -4.42
N LEU A 174 -5.11 -11.65 -5.58
CA LEU A 174 -4.73 -12.75 -6.48
C LEU A 174 -3.22 -12.74 -6.82
N PRO A 175 -2.32 -12.75 -5.83
CA PRO A 175 -0.90 -12.44 -6.05
C PRO A 175 -0.17 -13.49 -6.89
N LYS A 176 -0.64 -14.74 -6.92
CA LYS A 176 -0.05 -15.87 -7.65
C LYS A 176 -0.98 -16.50 -8.69
N SER A 177 -2.11 -15.85 -8.98
CA SER A 177 -2.99 -16.28 -10.08
C SER A 177 -2.28 -16.11 -11.43
N ARG A 178 -2.27 -17.18 -12.23
CA ARG A 178 -1.66 -17.29 -13.56
C ARG A 178 -2.57 -18.14 -14.45
N GLU A 179 -3.70 -17.56 -14.86
CA GLU A 179 -4.68 -18.26 -15.69
C GLU A 179 -4.14 -18.42 -17.12
N GLY A 180 -3.88 -19.68 -17.52
CA GLY A 180 -3.35 -20.05 -18.84
C GLY A 180 -2.23 -21.09 -18.80
N PHE A 181 -1.48 -21.20 -17.69
CA PHE A 181 -0.42 -22.19 -17.55
C PHE A 181 -0.91 -23.51 -16.94
N THR A 182 -0.37 -24.62 -17.45
CA THR A 182 -0.39 -25.93 -16.81
C THR A 182 0.64 -26.01 -15.68
N LYS A 183 0.59 -27.05 -14.84
CA LYS A 183 1.55 -27.24 -13.73
C LYS A 183 3.01 -27.29 -14.21
N ASP A 184 3.30 -28.01 -15.29
CA ASP A 184 4.65 -28.11 -15.84
C ASP A 184 5.14 -26.77 -16.39
N GLU A 185 4.24 -26.01 -17.01
CA GLU A 185 4.54 -24.67 -17.50
C GLU A 185 4.77 -23.67 -16.38
N LEU A 186 4.05 -23.80 -15.24
CA LEU A 186 4.34 -23.03 -14.04
C LEU A 186 5.77 -23.33 -13.56
N LEU A 187 6.18 -24.59 -13.43
CA LEU A 187 7.55 -24.93 -13.01
C LEU A 187 8.61 -24.42 -13.98
N LYS A 188 8.29 -24.32 -15.28
CA LYS A 188 9.24 -23.90 -16.31
C LYS A 188 9.34 -22.38 -16.49
N TYR A 189 8.22 -21.67 -16.44
CA TYR A 189 8.13 -20.24 -16.82
C TYR A 189 7.96 -19.29 -15.63
N SER A 190 7.83 -19.81 -14.41
CA SER A 190 7.69 -18.99 -13.21
C SER A 190 9.04 -18.57 -12.62
N PRO A 191 9.18 -17.33 -12.12
CA PRO A 191 10.40 -16.92 -11.43
C PRO A 191 10.62 -17.72 -10.13
N GLU A 192 9.56 -18.07 -9.40
CA GLU A 192 9.64 -18.76 -8.10
C GLU A 192 10.33 -20.12 -8.15
N THR A 193 10.42 -20.73 -9.34
CA THR A 193 11.00 -22.05 -9.56
C THR A 193 12.37 -22.00 -10.22
N GLY A 194 12.82 -20.80 -10.63
CA GLY A 194 14.10 -20.63 -11.33
C GLY A 194 14.18 -21.33 -12.68
N GLY A 195 13.03 -21.65 -13.29
CA GLY A 195 12.94 -22.40 -14.54
C GLY A 195 13.70 -21.72 -15.68
N LYS A 196 14.33 -22.53 -16.53
CA LYS A 196 15.16 -22.07 -17.65
C LYS A 196 14.66 -22.63 -18.99
N PHE A 197 14.71 -21.81 -20.04
CA PHE A 197 14.20 -22.17 -21.36
C PHE A 197 14.88 -21.38 -22.48
N GLY A 198 14.98 -21.96 -23.67
CA GLY A 198 15.38 -21.23 -24.88
C GLY A 198 14.23 -20.37 -25.39
N LEU A 199 14.54 -19.30 -26.13
CA LEU A 199 13.51 -18.46 -26.77
C LEU A 199 13.02 -19.11 -28.05
N HIS A 200 11.79 -18.79 -28.46
CA HIS A 200 11.26 -19.20 -29.76
C HIS A 200 11.45 -18.08 -30.77
N PHE A 201 11.82 -18.40 -32.01
CA PHE A 201 12.07 -17.41 -33.05
C PHE A 201 11.16 -17.61 -34.26
N PHE A 202 10.77 -16.49 -34.87
CA PHE A 202 10.06 -16.41 -36.13
C PHE A 202 10.88 -15.63 -37.15
N LEU A 203 10.66 -15.94 -38.42
CA LEU A 203 11.22 -15.22 -39.56
C LEU A 203 10.07 -14.57 -40.33
N ILE A 204 10.01 -13.24 -40.35
CA ILE A 204 8.83 -12.48 -40.79
C ILE A 204 9.20 -11.48 -41.89
N HIS A 205 8.35 -11.35 -42.91
CA HIS A 205 8.55 -10.41 -44.01
C HIS A 205 8.66 -8.96 -43.46
N PRO A 206 9.62 -8.14 -43.96
CA PRO A 206 9.92 -6.84 -43.36
C PRO A 206 8.74 -5.86 -43.39
N GLU A 207 7.85 -5.93 -44.40
CA GLU A 207 6.64 -5.08 -44.46
C GLU A 207 5.63 -5.38 -43.34
N ASN A 208 5.75 -6.53 -42.69
CA ASN A 208 4.90 -6.93 -41.57
C ASN A 208 5.55 -6.68 -40.21
N VAL A 209 6.75 -6.09 -40.15
CA VAL A 209 7.46 -5.81 -38.90
C VAL A 209 7.56 -4.30 -38.67
N ILE A 210 7.12 -3.87 -37.49
CA ILE A 210 7.31 -2.52 -36.98
C ILE A 210 8.41 -2.61 -35.92
N GLU A 211 9.55 -1.98 -36.18
CA GLU A 211 10.64 -1.92 -35.23
C GLU A 211 11.17 -0.50 -35.09
N LYS A 212 11.58 -0.14 -33.87
CA LYS A 212 12.35 1.06 -33.59
C LYS A 212 13.54 0.68 -32.72
N SER A 213 14.66 1.36 -32.92
CA SER A 213 15.86 1.21 -32.12
C SER A 213 16.43 2.59 -31.85
N ALA A 214 16.71 2.86 -30.58
CA ALA A 214 17.49 4.03 -30.18
C ALA A 214 18.96 3.83 -30.52
N ALA A 215 19.44 2.59 -30.71
CA ALA A 215 20.82 2.30 -31.12
C ALA A 215 21.04 2.47 -32.63
N ASP A 216 22.30 2.44 -33.06
CA ASP A 216 22.69 2.62 -34.46
C ASP A 216 22.44 1.38 -35.35
N TYR A 217 21.74 0.38 -34.80
CA TYR A 217 21.38 -0.87 -35.49
C TYR A 217 19.98 -1.35 -35.07
N LEU A 218 19.39 -2.19 -35.91
CA LEU A 218 18.09 -2.82 -35.67
C LEU A 218 18.26 -4.12 -34.89
N ILE A 219 17.44 -4.32 -33.87
CA ILE A 219 17.60 -5.47 -32.98
C ILE A 219 17.31 -6.80 -33.70
N THR A 220 16.46 -6.79 -34.72
CA THR A 220 16.19 -8.00 -35.54
C THR A 220 17.41 -8.45 -36.33
N ASP A 221 18.29 -7.50 -36.71
CA ASP A 221 19.49 -7.78 -37.48
C ASP A 221 20.57 -8.36 -36.56
N TYR A 222 20.74 -7.77 -35.37
CA TYR A 222 21.54 -8.36 -34.28
C TYR A 222 21.08 -9.78 -33.94
N LEU A 223 19.77 -9.98 -33.76
CA LEU A 223 19.21 -11.29 -33.44
C LEU A 223 19.45 -12.31 -34.54
N ARG A 224 19.41 -11.92 -35.82
CA ARG A 224 19.76 -12.82 -36.93
C ARG A 224 21.18 -13.35 -36.78
N GLU A 225 22.16 -12.47 -36.59
CA GLU A 225 23.55 -12.88 -36.42
C GLU A 225 23.74 -13.78 -35.20
N GLU A 226 23.02 -13.49 -34.11
CA GLU A 226 23.09 -14.26 -32.89
C GLU A 226 22.50 -15.66 -33.06
N ILE A 227 21.32 -15.80 -33.66
CA ILE A 227 20.69 -17.12 -33.81
C ILE A 227 21.38 -17.99 -34.84
N LEU A 228 22.08 -17.44 -35.85
CA LEU A 228 22.84 -18.21 -36.84
C LEU A 228 23.90 -19.12 -36.20
N LYS A 229 24.41 -18.73 -35.02
CA LYS A 229 25.36 -19.52 -34.21
C LYS A 229 24.75 -20.82 -33.69
N TYR A 230 23.42 -20.86 -33.54
CA TYR A 230 22.68 -21.95 -32.88
C TYR A 230 21.67 -22.66 -33.80
N ALA A 231 21.29 -22.03 -34.92
CA ALA A 231 20.27 -22.53 -35.83
C ALA A 231 20.61 -23.93 -36.37
N ASP A 232 19.58 -24.78 -36.44
CA ASP A 232 19.67 -26.08 -37.11
C ASP A 232 19.76 -25.93 -38.64
N ALA A 233 19.95 -27.04 -39.34
CA ALA A 233 20.15 -27.03 -40.79
C ALA A 233 18.95 -26.40 -41.54
N HIS A 234 17.72 -26.75 -41.13
CA HIS A 234 16.51 -26.24 -41.77
C HIS A 234 16.33 -24.73 -41.54
N SER A 235 16.54 -24.27 -40.31
CA SER A 235 16.45 -22.85 -39.96
C SER A 235 17.53 -22.04 -40.68
N LYS A 236 18.74 -22.59 -40.87
CA LYS A 236 19.81 -21.95 -41.68
C LYS A 236 19.40 -21.80 -43.13
N GLU A 237 18.85 -22.84 -43.75
CA GLU A 237 18.34 -22.76 -45.13
C GLU A 237 17.28 -21.66 -45.29
N LEU A 238 16.35 -21.55 -44.33
CA LEU A 238 15.35 -20.47 -44.35
C LEU A 238 15.96 -19.08 -44.16
N LEU A 239 16.91 -18.93 -43.22
CA LEU A 239 17.59 -17.67 -42.95
C LEU A 239 18.42 -17.19 -44.15
N ASP A 240 19.07 -18.11 -44.86
CA ASP A 240 19.86 -17.85 -46.06
C ASP A 240 18.96 -17.49 -47.26
N PHE A 241 17.87 -18.25 -47.45
CA PHE A 241 16.94 -18.03 -48.55
C PHE A 241 16.17 -16.71 -48.39
N TYR A 242 15.65 -16.44 -47.19
CA TYR A 242 14.92 -15.21 -46.85
C TYR A 242 15.83 -14.20 -46.13
N SER A 243 16.92 -13.82 -46.80
CA SER A 243 17.95 -12.94 -46.23
C SER A 243 17.44 -11.56 -45.80
N ASN A 244 16.35 -11.06 -46.40
CA ASN A 244 15.73 -9.77 -46.08
C ASN A 244 14.62 -9.84 -45.01
N TYR A 245 14.20 -11.03 -44.58
CA TYR A 245 13.17 -11.18 -43.54
C TYR A 245 13.73 -10.80 -42.17
N LYS A 246 12.90 -10.47 -41.20
CA LYS A 246 13.32 -10.10 -39.85
C LYS A 246 13.19 -11.26 -38.88
N VAL A 247 14.16 -11.41 -37.98
CA VAL A 247 14.14 -12.42 -36.91
C VAL A 247 13.44 -11.82 -35.70
N VAL A 248 12.31 -12.41 -35.31
CA VAL A 248 11.45 -11.93 -34.23
C VAL A 248 11.43 -12.96 -33.10
N PRO A 249 11.86 -12.62 -31.87
CA PRO A 249 11.81 -13.51 -30.72
C PRO A 249 10.41 -13.52 -30.09
N ALA A 250 10.05 -14.62 -29.44
CA ALA A 250 8.84 -14.78 -28.66
C ALA A 250 9.09 -15.67 -27.43
N HIS A 251 8.27 -15.47 -26.40
CA HIS A 251 8.20 -16.42 -25.30
C HIS A 251 7.70 -17.78 -25.83
N PRO A 252 8.29 -18.94 -25.45
CA PRO A 252 7.89 -20.23 -26.01
C PRO A 252 6.41 -20.59 -25.85
N TRP A 253 5.82 -20.25 -24.71
CA TRP A 253 4.37 -20.44 -24.49
C TRP A 253 3.55 -19.57 -25.44
N GLU A 254 3.95 -18.30 -25.61
CA GLU A 254 3.25 -17.36 -26.47
C GLU A 254 3.38 -17.75 -27.94
N ALA A 255 4.54 -18.28 -28.36
CA ALA A 255 4.74 -18.80 -29.70
C ALA A 255 3.77 -19.94 -30.04
N ASN A 256 3.53 -20.86 -29.11
CA ASN A 256 2.53 -21.92 -29.31
C ASN A 256 1.11 -21.35 -29.45
N TYR A 257 0.75 -20.38 -28.60
CA TYR A 257 -0.53 -19.67 -28.71
C TYR A 257 -0.68 -18.96 -30.06
N LEU A 258 0.38 -18.27 -30.52
CA LEU A 258 0.43 -17.53 -31.77
C LEU A 258 0.27 -18.44 -32.98
N LEU A 259 0.95 -19.59 -32.99
CA LEU A 259 0.86 -20.57 -34.07
C LEU A 259 -0.56 -21.09 -34.30
N ASP A 260 -1.44 -20.97 -33.30
CA ASP A 260 -2.84 -21.34 -33.42
C ASP A 260 -3.77 -20.24 -33.93
N GLN A 261 -3.32 -18.98 -33.93
CA GLN A 261 -4.11 -17.84 -34.37
C GLN A 261 -4.32 -17.84 -35.89
N LYS A 262 -5.50 -17.36 -36.31
CA LYS A 262 -5.93 -17.36 -37.71
C LYS A 262 -4.98 -16.54 -38.58
N GLU A 263 -4.63 -15.34 -38.13
CA GLU A 263 -3.77 -14.39 -38.83
C GLU A 263 -2.37 -14.97 -39.05
N VAL A 264 -1.82 -15.68 -38.06
CA VAL A 264 -0.50 -16.32 -38.16
C VAL A 264 -0.52 -17.48 -39.16
N LYS A 265 -1.56 -18.32 -39.13
CA LYS A 265 -1.76 -19.41 -40.12
C LYS A 265 -1.89 -18.88 -41.54
N GLU A 266 -2.59 -17.76 -41.72
CA GLU A 266 -2.70 -17.08 -43.02
C GLU A 266 -1.35 -16.54 -43.50
N MET A 267 -0.60 -15.85 -42.63
CA MET A 267 0.76 -15.37 -42.95
C MET A 267 1.70 -16.50 -43.35
N GLN A 268 1.65 -17.65 -42.67
CA GLN A 268 2.41 -18.85 -43.02
C GLN A 268 2.03 -19.38 -44.42
N SER A 269 0.73 -19.45 -44.73
CA SER A 269 0.25 -19.90 -46.04
C SER A 269 0.72 -19.00 -47.19
N LYS A 270 0.91 -17.70 -46.90
CA LYS A 270 1.42 -16.69 -47.82
C LYS A 270 2.94 -16.56 -47.81
N GLN A 271 3.66 -17.39 -47.05
CA GLN A 271 5.11 -17.32 -46.87
C GLN A 271 5.61 -15.96 -46.34
N LEU A 272 4.76 -15.23 -45.63
CA LEU A 272 5.12 -13.99 -44.95
C LEU A 272 5.73 -14.24 -43.57
N LEU A 273 5.57 -15.44 -43.03
CA LEU A 273 6.04 -15.82 -41.70
C LEU A 273 6.45 -17.30 -41.67
N PHE A 274 7.58 -17.58 -41.05
CA PHE A 274 8.05 -18.94 -40.74
C PHE A 274 8.34 -19.05 -39.24
N SER A 275 7.96 -20.19 -38.63
CA SER A 275 8.40 -20.51 -37.28
C SER A 275 9.72 -21.26 -37.36
N LEU A 276 10.76 -20.72 -36.74
CA LEU A 276 12.08 -21.35 -36.71
C LEU A 276 12.17 -22.37 -35.57
N GLY A 277 11.47 -22.13 -34.45
CA GLY A 277 11.54 -23.00 -33.26
C GLY A 277 12.37 -22.39 -32.14
N GLN A 278 12.78 -23.24 -31.19
CA GLN A 278 13.50 -22.82 -29.99
C GLN A 278 15.00 -23.09 -30.10
N PHE A 279 15.82 -22.05 -30.02
CA PHE A 279 17.29 -22.15 -30.08
C PHE A 279 17.96 -21.13 -29.16
N GLY A 280 19.29 -21.19 -29.08
CA GLY A 280 20.10 -20.17 -28.43
C GLY A 280 20.30 -20.36 -26.93
N PRO A 281 20.81 -19.32 -26.24
CA PRO A 281 21.08 -19.38 -24.81
C PRO A 281 19.81 -19.53 -23.99
N SER A 282 19.96 -20.09 -22.80
CA SER A 282 18.84 -20.31 -21.88
C SER A 282 18.55 -19.05 -21.07
N TYR A 283 17.29 -18.64 -21.06
CA TYR A 283 16.78 -17.52 -20.27
C TYR A 283 15.95 -18.03 -19.09
N THR A 284 15.77 -17.19 -18.09
CA THR A 284 14.89 -17.46 -16.94
C THR A 284 13.99 -16.26 -16.67
N ALA A 285 12.79 -16.52 -16.15
CA ALA A 285 11.81 -15.48 -15.87
C ALA A 285 12.23 -14.60 -14.69
N THR A 286 11.96 -13.30 -14.81
CA THR A 286 12.01 -12.33 -13.70
C THR A 286 10.65 -12.26 -13.00
N SER A 287 10.51 -11.46 -11.94
CA SER A 287 9.27 -11.31 -11.17
C SER A 287 8.03 -10.92 -11.98
N SER A 288 8.20 -10.32 -13.16
CA SER A 288 7.11 -9.98 -14.08
C SER A 288 6.58 -11.18 -14.90
N VAL A 289 7.24 -12.35 -14.79
CA VAL A 289 7.06 -13.57 -15.60
C VAL A 289 7.48 -13.40 -17.06
N ARG A 290 6.96 -12.36 -17.73
CA ARG A 290 7.15 -12.10 -19.17
C ARG A 290 8.46 -11.41 -19.54
N THR A 291 9.19 -10.83 -18.58
CA THR A 291 10.56 -10.35 -18.81
C THR A 291 11.54 -11.44 -18.43
N VAL A 292 12.42 -11.79 -19.36
CA VAL A 292 13.37 -12.91 -19.21
C VAL A 292 14.81 -12.41 -19.18
N TYR A 293 15.64 -13.09 -18.42
CA TYR A 293 17.02 -12.71 -18.10
C TYR A 293 18.01 -13.83 -18.47
N ASN A 294 19.19 -13.42 -18.94
CA ASN A 294 20.36 -14.26 -19.08
C ASN A 294 21.59 -13.47 -18.60
N ALA A 295 22.43 -14.11 -17.77
CA ALA A 295 23.58 -13.46 -17.13
C ALA A 295 24.71 -13.06 -18.08
N GLU A 296 24.74 -13.61 -19.30
CA GLU A 296 25.74 -13.31 -20.33
C GLU A 296 25.19 -12.39 -21.42
N SER A 297 23.88 -12.13 -21.44
CA SER A 297 23.22 -11.31 -22.45
C SER A 297 23.19 -9.84 -22.05
N GLU A 298 23.56 -8.96 -22.98
CA GLU A 298 23.37 -7.50 -22.85
C GLU A 298 21.89 -7.08 -22.83
N TRP A 299 20.99 -8.00 -23.21
CA TRP A 299 19.56 -7.76 -23.38
C TRP A 299 18.69 -8.65 -22.50
N MET A 300 17.70 -8.05 -21.86
CA MET A 300 16.50 -8.72 -21.37
C MET A 300 15.36 -8.52 -22.37
N TYR A 301 14.52 -9.53 -22.55
CA TYR A 301 13.36 -9.44 -23.45
C TYR A 301 12.08 -9.43 -22.62
N LYS A 302 11.21 -8.44 -22.85
CA LYS A 302 9.88 -8.33 -22.24
C LYS A 302 8.84 -8.64 -23.31
N PHE A 303 8.34 -9.86 -23.28
CA PHE A 303 7.38 -10.37 -24.27
C PHE A 303 5.94 -10.01 -23.93
N SER A 304 5.09 -9.94 -24.94
CA SER A 304 3.66 -10.17 -24.72
C SER A 304 3.44 -11.60 -24.26
N LEU A 305 2.45 -11.79 -23.39
CA LEU A 305 2.07 -13.09 -22.86
C LEU A 305 0.56 -13.09 -22.57
N HIS A 306 -0.21 -13.89 -23.31
CA HIS A 306 -1.67 -14.06 -23.14
C HIS A 306 -2.03 -14.92 -21.92
N VAL A 307 -1.38 -14.64 -20.79
CA VAL A 307 -1.65 -15.22 -19.47
C VAL A 307 -2.15 -14.10 -18.57
N LYS A 308 -3.27 -14.32 -17.88
CA LYS A 308 -3.82 -13.32 -16.95
C LYS A 308 -3.07 -13.41 -15.63
N ILE A 309 -2.27 -12.38 -15.32
CA ILE A 309 -1.48 -12.27 -14.08
C ILE A 309 -2.03 -11.08 -13.29
N THR A 310 -2.29 -11.25 -11.99
CA THR A 310 -2.90 -10.21 -11.11
C THR A 310 -4.27 -9.74 -11.62
N ASN A 311 -4.41 -8.57 -12.25
CA ASN A 311 -5.69 -8.12 -12.82
C ASN A 311 -5.69 -8.02 -14.34
N SER A 312 -4.60 -8.37 -15.03
CA SER A 312 -4.47 -8.08 -16.47
C SER A 312 -3.82 -9.20 -17.26
N PHE A 313 -4.19 -9.29 -18.53
CA PHE A 313 -3.37 -9.97 -19.52
C PHE A 313 -2.04 -9.23 -19.67
N ARG A 314 -0.94 -9.98 -19.78
CA ARG A 314 0.40 -9.39 -19.87
C ARG A 314 0.81 -9.16 -21.31
N VAL A 315 -0.05 -8.48 -22.06
CA VAL A 315 0.19 -8.05 -23.44
C VAL A 315 0.90 -6.69 -23.44
N ASN A 316 1.74 -6.41 -24.44
CA ASN A 316 2.36 -5.11 -24.66
C ASN A 316 1.65 -4.40 -25.81
N TYR A 317 1.16 -3.18 -25.58
CA TYR A 317 0.57 -2.39 -26.65
C TYR A 317 1.61 -1.48 -27.32
N LEU A 318 1.39 -1.18 -28.60
CA LEU A 318 2.33 -0.38 -29.40
C LEU A 318 2.66 0.99 -28.77
N HIS A 319 1.66 1.66 -28.19
CA HIS A 319 1.86 2.94 -27.51
C HIS A 319 2.67 2.82 -26.19
N GLU A 320 2.76 1.64 -25.59
CA GLU A 320 3.62 1.36 -24.44
C GLU A 320 5.06 1.07 -24.88
N LEU A 321 5.23 0.34 -25.99
CA LEU A 321 6.54 0.11 -26.61
C LEU A 321 7.22 1.43 -27.01
N ASN A 322 6.43 2.37 -27.57
CA ASN A 322 6.94 3.71 -27.89
C ASN A 322 7.39 4.49 -26.64
N ARG A 323 6.84 4.25 -25.44
CA ARG A 323 7.38 4.89 -24.20
C ARG A 323 8.81 4.45 -23.90
N GLY A 324 9.08 3.16 -24.09
CA GLY A 324 10.44 2.61 -23.95
C GLY A 324 11.43 3.32 -24.85
N TYR A 325 11.09 3.39 -26.14
CA TYR A 325 11.89 4.05 -27.16
C TYR A 325 12.07 5.55 -26.90
N ASP A 326 11.00 6.30 -26.64
CA ASP A 326 11.05 7.74 -26.38
C ASP A 326 11.94 8.04 -25.16
N ALA A 327 11.77 7.28 -24.08
CA ALA A 327 12.60 7.43 -22.89
C ALA A 327 14.08 7.13 -23.18
N ALA A 328 14.39 6.09 -23.95
CA ALA A 328 15.75 5.77 -24.34
C ALA A 328 16.40 6.86 -25.19
N GLN A 329 15.65 7.47 -26.12
CA GLN A 329 16.12 8.62 -26.89
C GLN A 329 16.35 9.84 -25.99
N LEU A 330 15.43 10.12 -25.07
CA LEU A 330 15.55 11.24 -24.14
C LEU A 330 16.80 11.12 -23.26
N MET A 331 17.12 9.91 -22.81
CA MET A 331 18.32 9.64 -22.01
C MET A 331 19.63 9.94 -22.74
N LYS A 332 19.65 10.00 -24.08
CA LYS A 332 20.84 10.34 -24.88
C LYS A 332 21.09 11.85 -25.01
N THR A 333 20.09 12.67 -24.72
CA THR A 333 20.16 14.14 -24.81
C THR A 333 20.88 14.74 -23.59
N SER A 334 20.98 16.07 -23.51
CA SER A 334 21.46 16.75 -22.30
C SER A 334 20.58 16.45 -21.09
N TRP A 335 19.25 16.31 -21.28
CA TRP A 335 18.29 16.02 -20.22
C TRP A 335 18.67 14.77 -19.42
N GLY A 336 18.94 13.65 -20.09
CA GLY A 336 19.31 12.40 -19.42
C GLY A 336 20.70 12.45 -18.79
N LYS A 337 21.66 13.10 -19.47
CA LYS A 337 23.03 13.29 -18.97
C LYS A 337 23.05 14.14 -17.70
N ASP A 338 22.22 15.16 -17.63
CA ASP A 338 22.12 16.05 -16.48
C ASP A 338 21.49 15.34 -15.27
N ILE A 339 20.43 14.53 -15.47
CA ILE A 339 19.90 13.66 -14.41
C ILE A 339 20.98 12.73 -13.85
N GLN A 340 21.72 12.02 -14.73
CA GLN A 340 22.74 11.08 -14.29
C GLN A 340 23.90 11.77 -13.55
N LYS A 341 24.22 13.02 -13.93
CA LYS A 341 25.26 13.83 -13.29
C LYS A 341 24.81 14.37 -11.94
N GLU A 342 23.57 14.84 -11.83
CA GLU A 342 23.01 15.44 -10.61
C GLU A 342 22.62 14.39 -9.58
N TYR A 343 22.18 13.22 -10.04
CA TYR A 343 21.72 12.11 -9.21
C TYR A 343 22.44 10.80 -9.58
N PRO A 344 23.77 10.70 -9.35
CA PRO A 344 24.56 9.52 -9.73
C PRO A 344 24.12 8.22 -9.04
N GLN A 345 23.41 8.31 -7.92
CA GLN A 345 22.81 7.20 -7.19
C GLN A 345 21.54 6.65 -7.86
N ILE A 346 21.02 7.29 -8.90
CA ILE A 346 19.85 6.85 -9.66
C ILE A 346 20.32 6.35 -11.03
N GLN A 347 19.85 5.17 -11.43
CA GLN A 347 20.03 4.66 -12.79
C GLN A 347 18.69 4.24 -13.38
N LEU A 348 18.31 4.87 -14.49
CA LEU A 348 17.14 4.49 -15.27
C LEU A 348 17.53 3.40 -16.28
N ILE A 349 16.96 2.21 -16.14
CA ILE A 349 17.14 1.11 -17.10
C ILE A 349 16.20 1.38 -18.27
N THR A 350 16.75 1.50 -19.48
CA THR A 350 15.96 1.82 -20.67
C THR A 350 15.60 0.61 -21.52
N ASP A 351 14.52 0.75 -22.26
CA ASP A 351 14.06 -0.18 -23.29
C ASP A 351 14.36 0.41 -24.68
N PRO A 352 15.63 0.35 -25.18
CA PRO A 352 16.04 1.10 -26.37
C PRO A 352 15.43 0.60 -27.67
N ALA A 353 14.92 -0.62 -27.73
CA ALA A 353 14.33 -1.15 -28.95
C ALA A 353 13.04 -1.91 -28.67
N PHE A 354 12.18 -1.99 -29.67
CA PHE A 354 11.01 -2.86 -29.66
C PHE A 354 10.74 -3.45 -31.03
N ILE A 355 10.00 -4.54 -31.03
CA ILE A 355 9.51 -5.24 -32.22
C ILE A 355 8.00 -5.45 -32.06
N ALA A 356 7.24 -5.15 -33.10
CA ALA A 356 5.82 -5.51 -33.23
C ALA A 356 5.57 -6.07 -34.63
N VAL A 357 4.50 -6.86 -34.77
CA VAL A 357 4.11 -7.49 -36.04
C VAL A 357 2.72 -7.00 -36.44
N THR A 358 2.54 -6.70 -37.72
CA THR A 358 1.26 -6.27 -38.29
C THR A 358 0.84 -7.13 -39.48
N TYR A 359 -0.45 -7.34 -39.61
CA TYR A 359 -1.08 -8.01 -40.74
C TYR A 359 -2.44 -7.37 -41.01
N ASP A 360 -2.72 -7.04 -42.27
CA ASP A 360 -3.92 -6.30 -42.69
C ASP A 360 -4.21 -5.06 -41.82
N ASP A 361 -3.18 -4.21 -41.63
CA ASP A 361 -3.19 -2.98 -40.83
C ASP A 361 -3.54 -3.14 -39.34
N LYS A 362 -3.53 -4.37 -38.83
CA LYS A 362 -3.75 -4.69 -37.41
C LYS A 362 -2.48 -5.18 -36.75
N ILE A 363 -2.24 -4.77 -35.51
CA ILE A 363 -1.15 -5.30 -34.69
C ILE A 363 -1.55 -6.68 -34.18
N ILE A 364 -0.65 -7.66 -34.30
CA ILE A 364 -0.76 -8.96 -33.65
C ILE A 364 0.00 -8.86 -32.33
N ASP A 365 -0.72 -8.50 -31.26
CA ASP A 365 -0.09 -8.07 -30.00
C ASP A 365 0.78 -9.16 -29.35
N GLY A 366 0.57 -10.44 -29.64
CA GLY A 366 1.40 -11.53 -29.10
C GLY A 366 2.87 -11.47 -29.54
N PHE A 367 3.19 -10.81 -30.65
CA PHE A 367 4.59 -10.58 -31.08
C PHE A 367 5.24 -9.33 -30.44
N SER A 368 4.45 -8.45 -29.81
CA SER A 368 4.93 -7.19 -29.25
C SER A 368 5.98 -7.43 -28.16
N THR A 369 7.22 -7.08 -28.47
CA THR A 369 8.40 -7.35 -27.63
C THR A 369 9.17 -6.07 -27.37
N SER A 370 9.36 -5.74 -26.08
CA SER A 370 10.30 -4.70 -25.66
C SER A 370 11.66 -5.32 -25.36
N VAL A 371 12.73 -4.66 -25.77
CA VAL A 371 14.12 -5.09 -25.59
C VAL A 371 14.77 -4.12 -24.62
N ARG A 372 15.12 -4.65 -23.45
CA ARG A 372 15.61 -3.91 -22.29
C ARG A 372 17.11 -4.09 -22.13
N GLN A 373 17.82 -3.00 -21.85
CA GLN A 373 19.22 -3.09 -21.48
C GLN A 373 19.40 -3.88 -20.18
N ASN A 374 20.31 -4.84 -20.16
CA ASN A 374 20.66 -5.58 -18.96
C ASN A 374 21.89 -4.95 -18.28
N PRO A 375 21.79 -4.21 -17.17
CA PRO A 375 22.98 -3.73 -16.46
C PRO A 375 23.65 -4.83 -15.62
N PHE A 376 23.01 -5.99 -15.48
CA PHE A 376 23.40 -7.08 -14.59
C PHE A 376 23.91 -8.30 -15.37
N HIS A 377 24.74 -8.09 -16.40
CA HIS A 377 25.39 -9.17 -17.15
C HIS A 377 26.90 -9.23 -16.90
N GLY A 378 27.53 -10.34 -17.30
CA GLY A 378 28.96 -10.58 -17.16
C GLY A 378 29.42 -10.40 -15.72
N ALA A 379 30.46 -9.59 -15.51
CA ALA A 379 30.97 -9.29 -14.16
C ALA A 379 29.93 -8.64 -13.23
N ASN A 380 28.96 -7.90 -13.79
CA ASN A 380 27.93 -7.22 -13.00
C ASN A 380 26.78 -8.14 -12.56
N ALA A 381 26.70 -9.37 -13.08
CA ALA A 381 25.67 -10.35 -12.70
C ALA A 381 25.77 -10.76 -11.22
N ASN A 382 26.95 -10.61 -10.60
CA ASN A 382 27.21 -10.96 -9.21
C ASN A 382 27.02 -9.79 -8.22
N LYS A 383 26.60 -8.61 -8.69
CA LYS A 383 26.31 -7.48 -7.80
C LYS A 383 25.16 -7.80 -6.85
N ASN A 384 25.24 -7.30 -5.61
CA ASN A 384 24.17 -7.44 -4.61
C ASN A 384 23.03 -6.47 -4.90
N VAL A 385 22.13 -6.87 -5.81
CA VAL A 385 21.02 -6.04 -6.30
C VAL A 385 19.70 -6.71 -5.98
N THR A 386 18.81 -5.94 -5.36
CA THR A 386 17.59 -6.46 -4.77
C THR A 386 16.36 -5.73 -5.28
N MET A 387 15.39 -6.48 -5.79
CA MET A 387 14.04 -5.98 -6.01
C MET A 387 13.36 -5.74 -4.65
N VAL A 388 12.88 -4.52 -4.42
CA VAL A 388 12.29 -4.10 -3.13
C VAL A 388 11.10 -4.99 -2.73
N ALA A 389 10.32 -5.47 -3.69
CA ALA A 389 9.19 -6.36 -3.40
C ALA A 389 9.63 -7.65 -2.70
N SER A 390 10.74 -8.25 -3.14
CA SER A 390 11.29 -9.46 -2.50
C SER A 390 11.86 -9.16 -1.11
N LEU A 391 12.39 -7.96 -0.89
CA LEU A 391 12.91 -7.51 0.40
C LEU A 391 11.79 -7.29 1.44
N CYS A 392 10.61 -6.85 0.99
CA CYS A 392 9.45 -6.56 1.85
C CYS A 392 8.55 -7.78 2.09
N GLN A 393 8.91 -8.95 1.55
CA GLN A 393 8.15 -10.18 1.75
C GLN A 393 8.39 -10.78 3.14
N ASP A 394 7.36 -11.40 3.72
CA ASP A 394 7.51 -12.29 4.87
C ASP A 394 8.43 -13.48 4.60
N GLY A 395 8.89 -14.09 5.70
CA GLY A 395 9.67 -15.31 5.65
C GLY A 395 8.88 -16.47 5.03
N VAL A 396 9.58 -17.28 4.23
CA VAL A 396 8.99 -18.41 3.50
C VAL A 396 9.10 -19.65 4.39
N LEU A 397 8.00 -20.40 4.55
CA LEU A 397 7.95 -21.64 5.36
C LEU A 397 8.49 -21.50 6.80
N GLY A 398 8.23 -20.34 7.43
CA GLY A 398 8.63 -20.07 8.82
C GLY A 398 10.08 -19.60 8.98
N GLU A 399 10.83 -19.44 7.89
CA GLU A 399 12.15 -18.79 7.92
C GLU A 399 12.05 -17.32 8.35
N SER A 400 13.19 -16.73 8.76
CA SER A 400 13.25 -15.29 8.99
C SER A 400 13.21 -14.53 7.65
N PRO A 401 12.45 -13.42 7.54
CA PRO A 401 12.39 -12.63 6.31
C PRO A 401 13.75 -12.02 5.98
N ARG A 402 14.00 -11.82 4.68
CA ARG A 402 15.28 -11.32 4.17
C ARG A 402 15.76 -10.03 4.84
N ILE A 403 14.88 -9.03 5.01
CA ILE A 403 15.29 -7.75 5.62
C ILE A 403 15.84 -7.92 7.04
N LEU A 404 15.30 -8.88 7.82
CA LEU A 404 15.78 -9.17 9.17
C LEU A 404 17.20 -9.76 9.12
N ASN A 405 17.44 -10.69 8.19
CA ASN A 405 18.76 -11.27 8.00
C ASN A 405 19.77 -10.22 7.50
N LEU A 406 19.35 -9.35 6.58
CA LEU A 406 20.17 -8.25 6.04
C LEU A 406 20.58 -7.26 7.13
N ILE A 407 19.63 -6.77 7.93
CA ILE A 407 19.94 -5.79 8.99
C ILE A 407 20.78 -6.42 10.11
N ASN A 408 20.50 -7.66 10.50
CA ASN A 408 21.32 -8.36 11.50
C ASN A 408 22.76 -8.54 11.02
N GLU A 409 22.96 -8.86 9.75
CA GLU A 409 24.29 -8.99 9.17
C GLU A 409 25.00 -7.62 9.04
N ALA A 410 24.28 -6.59 8.60
CA ALA A 410 24.78 -5.22 8.54
C ALA A 410 25.21 -4.69 9.92
N ALA A 411 24.45 -5.03 10.97
CA ALA A 411 24.75 -4.65 12.35
C ALA A 411 26.02 -5.35 12.86
N LYS A 412 26.21 -6.63 12.51
CA LYS A 412 27.44 -7.38 12.84
C LYS A 412 28.66 -6.79 12.15
N ARG A 413 28.56 -6.43 10.85
CA ARG A 413 29.68 -5.83 10.09
C ARG A 413 30.15 -4.50 10.68
N GLN A 414 29.24 -3.76 11.31
CA GLN A 414 29.51 -2.43 11.87
C GLN A 414 29.70 -2.42 13.39
N ASP A 415 29.59 -3.57 14.07
CA ASP A 415 29.59 -3.66 15.54
C ASP A 415 28.58 -2.69 16.20
N ALA A 416 27.36 -2.64 15.64
CA ALA A 416 26.29 -1.73 16.04
C ALA A 416 25.04 -2.46 16.53
N SER A 417 24.13 -1.75 17.21
CA SER A 417 22.84 -2.32 17.58
C SER A 417 21.96 -2.56 16.35
N VAL A 418 21.14 -3.61 16.38
CA VAL A 418 20.21 -3.94 15.28
C VAL A 418 19.24 -2.78 15.01
N THR A 419 18.72 -2.15 16.06
CA THR A 419 17.77 -1.03 15.95
C THR A 419 18.42 0.23 15.37
N ASP A 420 19.62 0.60 15.84
CA ASP A 420 20.33 1.78 15.30
C ASP A 420 20.76 1.55 13.85
N THR A 421 21.14 0.30 13.52
CA THR A 421 21.44 -0.11 12.15
C THR A 421 20.19 0.00 11.27
N ALA A 422 19.03 -0.48 11.71
CA ALA A 422 17.78 -0.38 10.97
C ALA A 422 17.39 1.07 10.68
N LEU A 423 17.49 1.95 11.69
CA LEU A 423 17.18 3.38 11.54
C LEU A 423 18.17 4.08 10.59
N SER A 424 19.46 3.76 10.70
CA SER A 424 20.50 4.33 9.83
C SER A 424 20.36 3.84 8.39
N TRP A 425 20.08 2.55 8.21
CA TRP A 425 19.79 1.93 6.91
C TRP A 425 18.59 2.59 6.25
N PHE A 426 17.52 2.82 7.01
CA PHE A 426 16.30 3.44 6.48
C PHE A 426 16.52 4.91 6.13
N LYS A 427 17.24 5.68 6.96
CA LYS A 427 17.62 7.06 6.61
C LYS A 427 18.45 7.12 5.32
N GLN A 428 19.41 6.23 5.16
CA GLN A 428 20.20 6.12 3.92
C GLN A 428 19.30 5.75 2.73
N TYR A 429 18.34 4.84 2.93
CA TYR A 429 17.35 4.49 1.92
C TYR A 429 16.52 5.69 1.46
N LEU A 430 16.03 6.50 2.40
CA LEU A 430 15.28 7.72 2.10
C LEU A 430 16.14 8.76 1.37
N ASN A 431 17.41 8.92 1.76
CA ASN A 431 18.35 9.86 1.12
C ASN A 431 18.60 9.52 -0.36
N ILE A 432 18.68 8.24 -0.71
CA ILE A 432 18.82 7.83 -2.11
C ILE A 432 17.49 7.68 -2.86
N THR A 433 16.34 7.86 -2.17
CA THR A 433 15.00 7.72 -2.75
C THR A 433 14.27 9.06 -2.84
N ILE A 434 13.91 9.70 -1.72
CA ILE A 434 13.02 10.87 -1.68
C ILE A 434 13.68 12.08 -2.34
N THR A 435 14.82 12.54 -1.81
CA THR A 435 15.54 13.71 -2.31
C THR A 435 15.78 13.67 -3.83
N PRO A 436 16.37 12.59 -4.40
CA PRO A 436 16.57 12.56 -5.85
C PRO A 436 15.25 12.49 -6.63
N LEU A 437 14.25 11.72 -6.19
CA LEU A 437 13.00 11.58 -6.94
C LEU A 437 12.16 12.86 -6.94
N ILE A 438 12.12 13.58 -5.81
CA ILE A 438 11.46 14.90 -5.73
C ILE A 438 12.19 15.91 -6.60
N GLY A 439 13.53 15.96 -6.53
CA GLY A 439 14.34 16.82 -7.38
C GLY A 439 14.15 16.54 -8.88
N ILE A 440 14.15 15.26 -9.27
CA ILE A 440 13.92 14.84 -10.65
C ILE A 440 12.52 15.26 -11.13
N PHE A 441 11.50 15.01 -10.32
CA PHE A 441 10.12 15.38 -10.63
C PHE A 441 9.94 16.90 -10.78
N ASN A 442 10.51 17.67 -9.86
CA ASN A 442 10.40 19.13 -9.85
C ASN A 442 11.15 19.79 -11.01
N LYS A 443 12.39 19.36 -11.27
CA LYS A 443 13.23 19.97 -12.30
C LYS A 443 12.89 19.47 -13.70
N TYR A 444 12.79 18.16 -13.87
CA TYR A 444 12.69 17.51 -15.18
C TYR A 444 11.26 17.07 -15.54
N GLY A 445 10.34 17.08 -14.56
CA GLY A 445 8.96 16.66 -14.75
C GLY A 445 8.78 15.18 -14.98
N PHE A 446 9.79 14.36 -14.71
CA PHE A 446 9.74 12.91 -14.84
C PHE A 446 9.20 12.25 -13.59
N GLY A 447 8.26 11.33 -13.76
CA GLY A 447 7.84 10.38 -12.75
C GLY A 447 7.66 8.99 -13.35
N SER A 448 7.50 8.00 -12.46
CA SER A 448 7.24 6.62 -12.85
C SER A 448 6.42 5.92 -11.78
N GLU A 449 5.95 4.72 -12.10
CA GLU A 449 5.35 3.78 -11.16
C GLU A 449 6.44 3.19 -10.25
N PHE A 450 6.91 3.99 -9.28
CA PHE A 450 7.92 3.63 -8.28
C PHE A 450 7.43 2.61 -7.24
N HIS A 451 6.67 1.60 -7.67
CA HIS A 451 6.23 0.50 -6.82
C HIS A 451 7.37 -0.49 -6.55
N GLN A 452 7.20 -1.34 -5.53
CA GLN A 452 8.26 -2.22 -5.03
C GLN A 452 8.90 -3.15 -6.09
N GLN A 453 8.15 -3.55 -7.13
CA GLN A 453 8.64 -4.43 -8.19
C GLN A 453 9.48 -3.70 -9.28
N ASN A 454 9.34 -2.38 -9.45
CA ASN A 454 10.10 -1.57 -10.41
C ASN A 454 11.35 -0.92 -9.79
N MET A 455 11.46 -1.01 -8.47
CA MET A 455 12.54 -0.47 -7.66
C MET A 455 13.56 -1.57 -7.34
N LEU A 456 14.79 -1.39 -7.80
CA LEU A 456 15.92 -2.25 -7.44
C LEU A 456 16.94 -1.45 -6.62
N VAL A 457 17.52 -2.07 -5.61
CA VAL A 457 18.49 -1.46 -4.69
C VAL A 457 19.77 -2.26 -4.75
N GLU A 458 20.88 -1.60 -5.10
CA GLU A 458 22.22 -2.15 -4.92
C GLU A 458 22.73 -1.79 -3.53
N PHE A 459 23.27 -2.80 -2.85
CA PHE A 459 23.86 -2.66 -1.52
C PHE A 459 25.38 -2.58 -1.60
N ASP A 460 25.99 -1.79 -0.72
CA ASP A 460 27.44 -1.76 -0.53
C ASP A 460 27.97 -2.97 0.26
N GLU A 461 29.27 -2.98 0.55
CA GLU A 461 29.95 -4.02 1.32
C GLU A 461 29.45 -4.16 2.77
N ASN A 462 28.81 -3.11 3.32
CA ASN A 462 28.21 -3.10 4.65
C ASN A 462 26.70 -3.38 4.62
N LEU A 463 26.15 -3.74 3.44
CA LEU A 463 24.74 -4.00 3.17
C LEU A 463 23.84 -2.75 3.28
N PHE A 464 24.40 -1.55 3.13
CA PHE A 464 23.65 -0.30 3.11
C PHE A 464 23.20 0.07 1.70
N PRO A 465 22.03 0.74 1.53
CA PRO A 465 21.55 1.14 0.22
C PRO A 465 22.50 2.15 -0.43
N ALA A 466 23.07 1.79 -1.58
CA ALA A 466 24.07 2.60 -2.27
C ALA A 466 23.54 3.22 -3.56
N LYS A 467 22.77 2.46 -4.34
CA LYS A 467 22.27 2.89 -5.65
C LYS A 467 20.89 2.31 -5.94
N LEU A 468 20.05 3.10 -6.61
CA LEU A 468 18.73 2.66 -7.09
C LEU A 468 18.75 2.48 -8.60
N TYR A 469 18.09 1.42 -9.05
CA TYR A 469 17.78 1.19 -10.44
C TYR A 469 16.27 1.18 -10.63
N PHE A 470 15.81 1.85 -11.68
CA PHE A 470 14.41 1.95 -12.04
C PHE A 470 14.21 1.27 -13.38
N ARG A 471 13.24 0.36 -13.44
CA ARG A 471 12.88 -0.34 -14.68
C ARG A 471 11.42 -0.09 -15.04
N ASP A 472 11.05 -0.66 -16.18
CA ASP A 472 9.70 -0.66 -16.73
C ASP A 472 9.21 0.68 -17.25
N ASN A 473 9.73 1.03 -18.44
CA ASN A 473 9.43 2.27 -19.15
C ASN A 473 7.95 2.40 -19.54
N GLN A 474 7.15 1.32 -19.48
CA GLN A 474 5.71 1.42 -19.69
C GLN A 474 5.05 2.30 -18.62
N GLY A 475 5.63 2.34 -17.41
CA GLY A 475 5.20 3.17 -16.29
C GLY A 475 5.81 4.57 -16.27
N TYR A 476 6.60 4.97 -17.27
CA TYR A 476 7.22 6.30 -17.31
C TYR A 476 6.20 7.34 -17.76
N PHE A 477 6.19 8.49 -17.08
CA PHE A 477 5.30 9.59 -17.40
C PHE A 477 5.93 10.96 -17.09
N PHE A 478 5.42 11.99 -17.76
CA PHE A 478 5.92 13.35 -17.65
C PHE A 478 4.78 14.33 -17.33
N ARG A 479 5.10 15.39 -16.59
CA ARG A 479 4.17 16.49 -16.33
C ARG A 479 3.77 17.21 -17.61
N GLN A 480 2.49 17.58 -17.73
CA GLN A 480 1.95 18.34 -18.85
C GLN A 480 2.73 19.65 -19.08
N GLY A 481 3.17 20.33 -18.02
CA GLY A 481 3.97 21.55 -18.09
C GLY A 481 5.37 21.39 -18.70
N LYS A 482 5.79 20.17 -19.08
CA LYS A 482 7.08 19.90 -19.72
C LYS A 482 7.00 19.58 -21.22
N VAL A 483 5.81 19.64 -21.83
CA VAL A 483 5.62 19.30 -23.25
C VAL A 483 6.56 20.11 -24.16
N GLU A 484 6.52 21.44 -24.08
CA GLU A 484 7.33 22.32 -24.96
C GLU A 484 8.83 22.08 -24.80
N GLU A 485 9.30 21.88 -23.55
CA GLU A 485 10.71 21.58 -23.26
C GLU A 485 11.14 20.27 -23.91
N LEU A 486 10.37 19.20 -23.73
CA LEU A 486 10.73 17.87 -24.23
C LEU A 486 10.58 17.76 -25.75
N GLU A 487 9.59 18.41 -26.36
CA GLU A 487 9.43 18.50 -27.82
C GLU A 487 10.59 19.26 -28.49
N SER A 488 11.19 20.24 -27.79
CA SER A 488 12.36 20.97 -28.29
C SER A 488 13.63 20.10 -28.35
N LEU A 489 13.71 19.09 -27.46
CA LEU A 489 14.82 18.15 -27.41
C LEU A 489 14.63 16.98 -28.38
N ILE A 490 13.41 16.47 -28.48
CA ILE A 490 13.03 15.36 -29.35
C ILE A 490 11.72 15.73 -30.04
N PRO A 491 11.72 15.98 -31.37
CA PRO A 491 10.49 16.26 -32.11
C PRO A 491 9.43 15.18 -31.92
N ASP A 492 8.17 15.58 -31.74
CA ASP A 492 7.01 14.71 -31.49
C ASP A 492 7.12 13.82 -30.23
N PHE A 493 8.01 14.15 -29.28
CA PHE A 493 8.16 13.40 -28.02
C PHE A 493 6.82 13.22 -27.31
N GLY A 494 6.53 12.00 -26.83
CA GLY A 494 5.34 11.77 -26.03
C GLY A 494 4.05 11.56 -26.83
N LYS A 495 4.03 11.84 -28.14
CA LYS A 495 2.83 11.79 -28.99
C LYS A 495 2.31 10.37 -29.20
N GLU A 496 3.16 9.49 -29.72
CA GLU A 496 2.82 8.06 -29.91
C GLU A 496 2.80 7.30 -28.59
N SER A 497 3.70 7.67 -27.67
CA SER A 497 3.87 7.00 -26.39
C SER A 497 2.81 7.38 -25.35
N ARG A 498 2.12 8.51 -25.57
CA ARG A 498 1.10 9.10 -24.68
C ARG A 498 1.67 9.28 -23.27
N SER A 499 2.83 9.91 -23.18
CA SER A 499 3.64 9.94 -21.94
C SER A 499 3.30 11.09 -20.98
N PHE A 500 2.49 12.06 -21.40
CA PHE A 500 2.13 13.20 -20.57
C PHE A 500 0.89 12.96 -19.71
N ILE A 501 0.93 13.41 -18.46
CA ILE A 501 -0.16 13.34 -17.49
C ILE A 501 -0.36 14.72 -16.85
N ALA A 502 -1.62 15.11 -16.64
CA ALA A 502 -1.99 16.32 -15.95
C ALA A 502 -1.50 16.34 -14.48
N GLU A 503 -1.10 17.50 -13.99
CA GLU A 503 -0.46 17.72 -12.68
C GLU A 503 -1.36 17.29 -11.50
N SER A 504 -2.68 17.51 -11.58
CA SER A 504 -3.57 17.07 -10.51
C SER A 504 -3.61 15.55 -10.38
N ARG A 505 -3.48 14.84 -11.50
CA ARG A 505 -3.59 13.38 -11.55
C ARG A 505 -2.27 12.69 -11.22
N ILE A 506 -1.16 13.26 -11.70
CA ILE A 506 0.17 12.67 -11.49
C ILE A 506 0.52 12.62 -10.00
N ILE A 507 0.12 13.63 -9.22
CA ILE A 507 0.37 13.72 -7.78
C ILE A 507 -0.27 12.53 -7.04
N ASP A 508 -1.56 12.25 -7.28
CA ASP A 508 -2.27 11.12 -6.67
C ASP A 508 -1.68 9.76 -7.08
N PHE A 509 -1.40 9.59 -8.38
CA PHE A 509 -0.78 8.37 -8.92
C PHE A 509 0.59 8.11 -8.30
N TRP A 510 1.40 9.16 -8.18
CA TRP A 510 2.74 9.05 -7.62
C TRP A 510 2.72 8.80 -6.12
N GLY A 511 1.77 9.41 -5.40
CA GLY A 511 1.54 9.14 -3.98
C GLY A 511 1.21 7.67 -3.72
N TYR A 512 0.37 7.05 -4.57
CA TYR A 512 0.13 5.62 -4.46
C TYR A 512 1.40 4.78 -4.68
N TYR A 513 2.15 5.01 -5.76
CA TYR A 513 3.28 4.15 -6.08
C TYR A 513 4.48 4.35 -5.14
N LEU A 514 4.87 5.59 -4.86
CA LEU A 514 6.03 5.91 -4.04
C LEU A 514 5.75 5.73 -2.54
N LEU A 515 4.60 6.19 -2.03
CA LEU A 515 4.31 6.07 -0.60
C LEU A 515 3.61 4.76 -0.28
N VAL A 516 2.41 4.55 -0.82
CA VAL A 516 1.49 3.50 -0.38
C VAL A 516 1.97 2.10 -0.77
N ASN A 517 2.37 1.94 -2.03
CA ASN A 517 2.88 0.67 -2.51
C ASN A 517 4.31 0.46 -2.02
N HIS A 518 5.17 1.48 -2.05
CA HIS A 518 6.60 1.33 -1.84
C HIS A 518 7.09 1.63 -0.43
N LEU A 519 7.22 2.90 -0.04
CA LEU A 519 7.86 3.28 1.23
C LEU A 519 7.14 2.70 2.46
N PHE A 520 5.81 2.66 2.46
CA PHE A 520 5.03 2.04 3.54
C PHE A 520 5.22 0.53 3.62
N GLY A 521 5.54 -0.15 2.51
CA GLY A 521 5.92 -1.56 2.55
C GLY A 521 7.26 -1.79 3.26
N VAL A 522 8.23 -0.89 3.07
CA VAL A 522 9.52 -0.93 3.78
C VAL A 522 9.33 -0.62 5.27
N VAL A 523 8.48 0.35 5.61
CA VAL A 523 8.08 0.64 7.00
C VAL A 523 7.47 -0.61 7.65
N ASN A 524 6.51 -1.23 6.99
CA ASN A 524 5.82 -2.40 7.50
C ASN A 524 6.77 -3.56 7.81
N ILE A 525 7.66 -3.92 6.87
CA ILE A 525 8.54 -5.08 7.06
C ILE A 525 9.56 -4.84 8.19
N LEU A 526 10.06 -3.61 8.36
CA LEU A 526 10.92 -3.24 9.47
C LEU A 526 10.15 -3.26 10.81
N GLY A 527 8.95 -2.67 10.80
CA GLY A 527 8.05 -2.54 11.94
C GLY A 527 7.60 -3.88 12.53
N LYS A 528 7.00 -4.73 11.70
CA LYS A 528 6.44 -6.02 12.13
C LYS A 528 7.50 -6.99 12.65
N ASN A 529 8.74 -6.87 12.17
CA ASN A 529 9.88 -7.65 12.64
C ASN A 529 10.62 -7.00 13.82
N LYS A 530 10.06 -5.93 14.41
CA LYS A 530 10.59 -5.23 15.59
C LYS A 530 12.02 -4.68 15.40
N LEU A 531 12.40 -4.37 14.16
CA LEU A 531 13.69 -3.74 13.84
C LEU A 531 13.67 -2.24 14.19
N ALA A 532 12.51 -1.59 14.02
CA ALA A 532 12.25 -0.22 14.44
C ALA A 532 10.74 0.00 14.63
N ASP A 533 10.36 1.03 15.37
CA ASP A 533 8.95 1.41 15.55
C ASP A 533 8.40 2.07 14.27
N GLU A 534 7.21 1.66 13.79
CA GLU A 534 6.64 2.19 12.55
C GLU A 534 6.35 3.69 12.62
N THR A 535 5.89 4.21 13.77
CA THR A 535 5.63 5.65 13.90
C THR A 535 6.92 6.45 13.75
N THR A 536 8.02 5.93 14.28
CA THR A 536 9.36 6.51 14.10
C THR A 536 9.78 6.50 12.63
N LEU A 537 9.59 5.39 11.91
CA LEU A 537 9.92 5.31 10.48
C LEU A 537 9.02 6.22 9.62
N LEU A 538 7.72 6.31 9.91
CA LEU A 538 6.79 7.23 9.24
C LEU A 538 7.20 8.70 9.46
N ASN A 539 7.66 9.04 10.66
CA ASN A 539 8.20 10.38 10.94
C ASN A 539 9.45 10.67 10.12
N LEU A 540 10.34 9.70 9.93
CA LEU A 540 11.51 9.88 9.07
C LEU A 540 11.13 10.13 7.60
N ILE A 541 10.08 9.47 7.09
CA ILE A 541 9.54 9.79 5.75
C ILE A 541 8.99 11.22 5.72
N TYR A 542 8.20 11.60 6.73
CA TYR A 542 7.62 12.95 6.83
C TYR A 542 8.73 14.02 6.83
N GLU A 543 9.76 13.85 7.67
CA GLU A 543 10.89 14.77 7.77
C GLU A 543 11.69 14.83 6.46
N ALA A 544 11.95 13.68 5.84
CA ALA A 544 12.65 13.63 4.55
C ALA A 544 11.87 14.37 3.45
N LEU A 545 10.54 14.22 3.39
CA LEU A 545 9.71 15.00 2.47
C LEU A 545 9.72 16.48 2.82
N LYS A 546 9.56 16.84 4.09
CA LYS A 546 9.49 18.22 4.56
C LYS A 546 10.78 19.00 4.25
N ASN A 547 11.93 18.34 4.30
CA ASN A 547 13.21 18.93 3.91
C ASN A 547 13.27 19.36 2.43
N GLU A 548 12.45 18.76 1.57
CA GLU A 548 12.37 19.11 0.14
C GLU A 548 11.27 20.16 -0.15
N GLU A 549 10.54 20.64 0.86
CA GLU A 549 9.39 21.54 0.67
C GLU A 549 9.79 22.88 0.05
N ASP A 550 10.92 23.47 0.49
CA ASP A 550 11.39 24.77 0.01
C ASP A 550 11.77 24.75 -1.48
N ILE A 551 12.16 23.58 -2.01
CA ILE A 551 12.50 23.40 -3.43
C ILE A 551 11.32 22.87 -4.27
N ASP A 552 10.19 22.54 -3.63
CA ASP A 552 9.03 21.96 -4.30
C ASP A 552 8.19 23.03 -5.02
N THR A 553 8.24 22.97 -6.35
CA THR A 553 7.47 23.86 -7.23
C THR A 553 6.14 23.26 -7.68
N THR A 554 5.84 22.03 -7.25
CA THR A 554 4.68 21.26 -7.72
C THR A 554 3.61 21.03 -6.65
N SER A 555 3.90 21.43 -5.40
CA SER A 555 3.06 21.17 -4.22
C SER A 555 2.91 19.69 -3.87
N ILE A 556 3.72 18.80 -4.46
CA ILE A 556 3.67 17.36 -4.21
C ILE A 556 4.08 17.00 -2.78
N VAL A 557 5.05 17.72 -2.21
CA VAL A 557 5.51 17.56 -0.83
C VAL A 557 4.39 17.96 0.12
N SER A 558 3.78 19.13 -0.08
CA SER A 558 2.64 19.58 0.72
C SER A 558 1.46 18.62 0.61
N HIS A 559 1.16 18.12 -0.60
CA HIS A 559 0.11 17.13 -0.81
C HIS A 559 0.38 15.83 -0.02
N PHE A 560 1.60 15.28 -0.08
CA PHE A 560 1.97 14.07 0.65
C PHE A 560 1.95 14.24 2.17
N THR A 561 2.39 15.39 2.67
CA THR A 561 2.55 15.64 4.11
C THR A 561 1.28 16.12 4.80
N ASN A 562 0.42 16.86 4.10
CA ASN A 562 -0.74 17.55 4.70
C ASN A 562 -2.09 16.91 4.36
N SER A 563 -2.21 16.12 3.28
CA SER A 563 -3.49 15.48 2.96
C SER A 563 -3.91 14.48 4.05
N ALA A 564 -5.16 14.55 4.48
CA ALA A 564 -5.72 13.62 5.48
C ALA A 564 -5.87 12.19 4.93
N LYS A 565 -6.10 12.07 3.62
CA LYS A 565 -6.28 10.80 2.91
C LYS A 565 -5.43 10.80 1.64
N LEU A 566 -4.84 9.65 1.32
CA LEU A 566 -4.14 9.40 0.06
C LEU A 566 -5.02 8.59 -0.87
N VAL A 567 -4.87 8.79 -2.18
CA VAL A 567 -5.48 7.92 -3.18
C VAL A 567 -4.76 6.58 -3.19
N VAL A 568 -5.52 5.50 -3.16
CA VAL A 568 -5.04 4.12 -3.24
C VAL A 568 -5.75 3.37 -4.35
N LYS A 569 -5.04 2.44 -4.99
CA LYS A 569 -5.63 1.52 -5.96
C LYS A 569 -6.36 0.40 -5.23
N GLY A 570 -7.62 0.18 -5.58
CA GLY A 570 -8.45 -0.89 -5.04
C GLY A 570 -8.32 -2.17 -5.87
N ASN A 571 -7.32 -3.01 -5.54
CA ASN A 571 -7.05 -4.24 -6.28
C ASN A 571 -8.17 -5.29 -6.12
N LEU A 572 -8.84 -5.33 -4.96
CA LEU A 572 -9.97 -6.21 -4.67
C LEU A 572 -11.20 -5.78 -5.47
N LEU A 573 -11.63 -4.53 -5.34
CA LEU A 573 -12.76 -3.97 -6.08
C LEU A 573 -12.53 -4.07 -7.59
N THR A 574 -11.32 -3.80 -8.08
CA THR A 574 -10.98 -3.95 -9.51
C THR A 574 -11.16 -5.40 -9.97
N SER A 575 -10.74 -6.38 -9.16
CA SER A 575 -10.90 -7.81 -9.45
C SER A 575 -12.38 -8.24 -9.43
N LEU A 576 -13.14 -7.78 -8.42
CA LEU A 576 -14.57 -8.08 -8.25
C LEU A 576 -15.45 -7.49 -9.36
N ASN A 577 -15.02 -6.38 -9.96
CA ASN A 577 -15.65 -5.80 -11.16
C ASN A 577 -15.15 -6.46 -12.47
N ASN A 578 -14.31 -7.50 -12.38
CA ASN A 578 -13.69 -8.19 -13.51
C ASN A 578 -13.02 -7.24 -14.54
N MET A 579 -12.47 -6.14 -14.06
CA MET A 579 -11.79 -5.16 -14.90
C MET A 579 -10.45 -5.71 -15.37
N ASP A 580 -10.14 -5.55 -16.65
CA ASP A 580 -8.80 -5.77 -17.19
C ASP A 580 -8.08 -4.42 -17.32
N GLU A 581 -7.14 -4.16 -16.42
CA GLU A 581 -6.47 -2.86 -16.34
C GLU A 581 -5.66 -2.52 -17.59
N ALA A 582 -5.22 -3.52 -18.35
CA ALA A 582 -4.44 -3.31 -19.57
C ALA A 582 -5.29 -2.74 -20.71
N SER A 583 -6.55 -3.19 -20.81
CA SER A 583 -7.49 -2.73 -21.84
C SER A 583 -8.44 -1.62 -21.37
N ALA A 584 -8.49 -1.36 -20.05
CA ALA A 584 -9.34 -0.32 -19.47
C ALA A 584 -8.96 1.10 -19.96
N PRO A 585 -9.95 2.01 -20.11
CA PRO A 585 -9.67 3.40 -20.47
C PRO A 585 -8.71 4.03 -19.48
N ARG A 586 -7.72 4.79 -19.98
CA ARG A 586 -6.79 5.51 -19.11
C ARG A 586 -7.48 6.45 -18.13
N THR A 587 -8.69 6.93 -18.36
CA THR A 587 -9.41 7.78 -17.41
C THR A 587 -9.84 7.01 -16.15
N ASN A 588 -10.07 5.70 -16.25
CA ASN A 588 -10.51 4.85 -15.16
C ASN A 588 -9.93 3.43 -15.31
N PRO A 589 -8.59 3.26 -15.18
CA PRO A 589 -7.92 1.98 -15.45
C PRO A 589 -8.16 0.92 -14.37
N ALA A 590 -8.55 1.36 -13.17
CA ALA A 590 -8.83 0.53 -12.01
C ALA A 590 -9.75 1.31 -11.05
N VAL A 591 -10.31 0.62 -10.06
CA VAL A 591 -11.03 1.30 -8.97
C VAL A 591 -10.01 1.99 -8.06
N TYR A 592 -10.26 3.25 -7.71
CA TYR A 592 -9.46 4.00 -6.74
C TYR A 592 -10.29 4.38 -5.52
N LYS A 593 -9.68 4.31 -4.33
CA LYS A 593 -10.28 4.69 -3.05
C LYS A 593 -9.40 5.71 -2.34
N LYS A 594 -9.93 6.33 -1.29
CA LYS A 594 -9.15 7.18 -0.40
C LYS A 594 -8.87 6.40 0.88
N TYR A 595 -7.62 6.37 1.31
CA TYR A 595 -7.17 5.70 2.53
C TYR A 595 -6.51 6.73 3.47
N PRO A 596 -6.69 6.64 4.78
CA PRO A 596 -6.08 7.59 5.71
C PRO A 596 -4.55 7.67 5.54
N ASN A 597 -4.00 8.88 5.51
CA ASN A 597 -2.57 9.07 5.28
C ASN A 597 -1.75 8.68 6.52
N PRO A 598 -0.88 7.65 6.45
CA PRO A 598 -0.03 7.25 7.58
C PRO A 598 0.96 8.33 8.02
N LEU A 599 1.41 9.22 7.13
CA LEU A 599 2.35 10.29 7.48
C LEU A 599 1.75 11.30 8.47
N ASN A 600 0.42 11.39 8.54
CA ASN A 600 -0.24 12.23 9.53
C ASN A 600 0.06 11.81 10.97
N LYS A 601 0.57 10.59 11.22
CA LYS A 601 1.03 10.15 12.55
C LYS A 601 2.12 11.04 13.13
N HIS A 602 2.79 11.86 12.30
CA HIS A 602 3.62 12.96 12.77
C HIS A 602 2.89 13.91 13.72
N PHE A 603 1.60 14.14 13.51
CA PHE A 603 0.75 15.01 14.32
C PHE A 603 -0.04 14.27 15.41
N PHE A 604 0.03 12.93 15.42
CA PHE A 604 -0.71 12.10 16.37
C PHE A 604 -0.19 12.26 17.80
N SER A 605 -1.06 12.63 18.74
CA SER A 605 -0.77 12.60 20.17
C SER A 605 -1.22 11.28 20.80
N LYS A 606 -0.24 10.45 21.19
CA LYS A 606 -0.49 9.26 22.02
C LYS A 606 -1.16 9.64 23.34
N LYS A 607 -0.86 10.81 23.94
CA LYS A 607 -1.48 11.22 25.21
C LYS A 607 -2.98 11.49 25.08
N LEU A 608 -3.44 11.96 23.92
CA LEU A 608 -4.86 12.25 23.69
C LEU A 608 -5.66 11.05 23.19
N ILE A 609 -5.05 10.17 22.39
CA ILE A 609 -5.78 9.11 21.69
C ILE A 609 -5.39 7.70 22.15
N ASN A 610 -4.19 7.50 22.71
CA ASN A 610 -3.75 6.20 23.21
C ASN A 610 -2.89 6.35 24.49
N PRO A 611 -3.47 6.92 25.57
CA PRO A 611 -2.77 7.12 26.83
C PRO A 611 -2.48 5.78 27.51
N LYS A 612 -1.49 5.76 28.41
CA LYS A 612 -1.26 4.57 29.24
C LYS A 612 -2.46 4.33 30.18
N GLU A 613 -2.92 3.09 30.23
CA GLU A 613 -4.06 2.66 31.04
C GLU A 613 -3.93 3.05 32.51
N ASN A 614 -5.07 3.34 33.16
CA ASN A 614 -5.20 3.54 34.61
C ASN A 614 -4.38 4.70 35.22
N THR A 615 -4.05 5.72 34.42
CA THR A 615 -3.37 6.92 34.92
C THR A 615 -4.25 8.17 34.82
N THR A 616 -4.20 9.01 35.86
CA THR A 616 -4.68 10.39 35.74
C THR A 616 -3.76 11.12 34.78
N VAL A 617 -4.29 11.58 33.65
CA VAL A 617 -3.53 12.23 32.56
C VAL A 617 -3.50 13.75 32.69
N PHE A 618 -4.38 14.32 33.54
CA PHE A 618 -4.53 15.75 33.75
C PHE A 618 -5.14 16.05 35.12
N SER A 619 -4.75 17.16 35.75
CA SER A 619 -5.34 17.65 37.00
C SER A 619 -5.23 19.17 37.06
N ARG A 620 -6.32 19.89 37.37
CA ARG A 620 -6.33 21.34 37.55
C ARG A 620 -7.21 21.77 38.71
N PHE A 621 -6.69 22.64 39.57
CA PHE A 621 -7.45 23.28 40.63
C PHE A 621 -8.00 24.64 40.19
N PHE A 622 -9.29 24.88 40.47
CA PHE A 622 -9.99 26.14 40.22
C PHE A 622 -10.33 26.79 41.55
N GLU A 623 -9.57 27.82 41.91
CA GLU A 623 -9.68 28.49 43.22
C GLU A 623 -11.07 29.11 43.44
N LYS A 624 -11.63 29.75 42.42
CA LYS A 624 -12.93 30.44 42.51
C LYS A 624 -14.09 29.49 42.80
N GLU A 625 -14.08 28.31 42.18
CA GLU A 625 -15.09 27.27 42.36
C GLU A 625 -14.71 26.28 43.48
N ASN A 626 -13.49 26.39 44.02
CA ASN A 626 -12.89 25.47 44.99
C ASN A 626 -13.05 23.99 44.58
N VAL A 627 -12.69 23.68 43.34
CA VAL A 627 -12.81 22.35 42.77
C VAL A 627 -11.51 21.93 42.08
N THR A 628 -11.10 20.69 42.32
CA THR A 628 -10.06 20.03 41.53
C THR A 628 -10.73 19.16 40.47
N ILE A 629 -10.38 19.39 39.22
CA ILE A 629 -10.81 18.58 38.08
C ILE A 629 -9.66 17.68 37.66
N THR A 630 -9.88 16.38 37.64
CA THR A 630 -8.94 15.38 37.10
C THR A 630 -9.52 14.70 35.87
N LEU A 631 -8.65 14.28 34.94
CA LEU A 631 -9.02 13.43 33.81
C LEU A 631 -8.22 12.13 33.91
N ARG A 632 -8.90 11.00 33.75
CA ARG A 632 -8.28 9.67 33.61
C ARG A 632 -8.87 8.95 32.40
N SER A 633 -8.10 8.04 31.82
CA SER A 633 -8.64 7.14 30.79
C SER A 633 -9.86 6.38 31.35
N VAL A 634 -10.85 6.12 30.48
CA VAL A 634 -11.90 5.14 30.78
C VAL A 634 -11.25 3.78 31.05
N ASP A 635 -11.74 3.11 32.08
CA ASP A 635 -11.45 1.72 32.42
C ASP A 635 -12.75 0.93 32.20
N ILE A 636 -12.80 0.13 31.13
CA ILE A 636 -14.03 -0.57 30.71
C ILE A 636 -14.58 -1.42 31.86
N ASP A 637 -13.74 -2.12 32.60
CA ASP A 637 -14.18 -3.05 33.64
C ASP A 637 -14.80 -2.34 34.85
N LYS A 638 -14.49 -1.05 35.05
CA LYS A 638 -14.99 -0.24 36.17
C LYS A 638 -16.09 0.74 35.79
N ASP A 639 -16.00 1.32 34.60
CA ASP A 639 -16.77 2.50 34.22
C ASP A 639 -17.97 2.16 33.32
N ILE A 640 -18.03 0.98 32.71
CA ILE A 640 -19.01 0.68 31.65
C ILE A 640 -20.46 0.72 32.16
N GLU A 641 -20.75 0.18 33.35
CA GLU A 641 -22.11 0.24 33.92
C GLU A 641 -22.50 1.68 34.29
N MET A 642 -21.55 2.50 34.74
CA MET A 642 -21.77 3.91 35.04
C MET A 642 -22.06 4.70 33.75
N LEU A 643 -21.24 4.50 32.71
CA LEU A 643 -21.43 5.15 31.41
C LEU A 643 -22.76 4.72 30.79
N HIS A 644 -23.12 3.44 30.89
CA HIS A 644 -24.43 2.95 30.47
C HIS A 644 -25.57 3.68 31.21
N GLU A 645 -25.51 3.84 32.54
CA GLU A 645 -26.52 4.63 33.28
C GLU A 645 -26.56 6.09 32.81
N TRP A 646 -25.40 6.72 32.62
CA TRP A 646 -25.30 8.11 32.18
C TRP A 646 -25.98 8.36 30.84
N PHE A 647 -25.77 7.48 29.85
CA PHE A 647 -26.41 7.59 28.54
C PHE A 647 -27.93 7.33 28.56
N HIS A 648 -28.46 6.73 29.63
CA HIS A 648 -29.90 6.53 29.83
C HIS A 648 -30.61 7.69 30.56
N ARG A 649 -29.87 8.72 31.02
CA ARG A 649 -30.48 9.90 31.66
C ARG A 649 -31.24 10.75 30.64
N GLU A 650 -32.35 11.35 31.07
CA GLU A 650 -33.27 12.09 30.19
C GLU A 650 -32.60 13.20 29.37
N HIS A 651 -31.65 13.93 29.97
CA HIS A 651 -30.93 15.01 29.27
C HIS A 651 -29.89 14.49 28.26
N ALA A 652 -29.40 13.25 28.44
CA ALA A 652 -28.49 12.59 27.51
C ALA A 652 -29.20 12.17 26.22
N LEU A 653 -30.41 11.62 26.34
CA LEU A 653 -31.20 11.07 25.22
C LEU A 653 -31.40 12.06 24.06
N LYS A 654 -31.62 13.34 24.37
CA LYS A 654 -31.87 14.38 23.37
C LYS A 654 -30.67 14.67 22.47
N ILE A 655 -29.46 14.35 22.91
CA ILE A 655 -28.21 14.81 22.26
C ILE A 655 -27.34 13.63 21.84
N TRP A 656 -27.23 12.57 22.66
CA TRP A 656 -26.29 11.46 22.44
C TRP A 656 -26.90 10.27 21.72
N GLN A 657 -28.18 9.94 21.96
CA GLN A 657 -28.87 8.78 21.38
C GLN A 657 -28.13 7.43 21.57
N MET A 658 -27.32 7.31 22.63
CA MET A 658 -26.54 6.12 22.99
C MET A 658 -27.20 5.29 24.11
N ASN A 659 -28.53 5.31 24.22
CA ASN A 659 -29.28 4.45 25.16
C ASN A 659 -29.39 3.01 24.62
N TRP A 660 -28.27 2.46 24.20
CA TRP A 660 -28.14 1.13 23.64
C TRP A 660 -28.02 0.06 24.74
N PRO A 661 -28.29 -1.22 24.42
CA PRO A 661 -27.97 -2.31 25.34
C PRO A 661 -26.50 -2.28 25.77
N ILE A 662 -26.23 -2.66 27.02
CA ILE A 662 -24.86 -2.64 27.58
C ILE A 662 -23.84 -3.42 26.74
N ARG A 663 -24.25 -4.52 26.08
CA ARG A 663 -23.42 -5.28 25.11
C ARG A 663 -22.90 -4.39 23.99
N GLN A 664 -23.74 -3.52 23.45
CA GLN A 664 -23.37 -2.61 22.37
C GLN A 664 -22.48 -1.45 22.86
N ILE A 665 -22.72 -0.94 24.07
CA ILE A 665 -21.84 0.07 24.70
C ILE A 665 -20.46 -0.53 24.97
N GLU A 666 -20.39 -1.75 25.49
CA GLU A 666 -19.11 -2.47 25.67
C GLU A 666 -18.37 -2.64 24.34
N ALA A 667 -19.05 -3.14 23.30
CA ALA A 667 -18.45 -3.29 21.97
C ALA A 667 -17.91 -1.95 21.42
N PHE A 668 -18.66 -0.85 21.59
CA PHE A 668 -18.22 0.49 21.20
C PHE A 668 -16.90 0.88 21.89
N TYR A 669 -16.79 0.74 23.21
CA TYR A 669 -15.56 1.10 23.93
C TYR A 669 -14.39 0.15 23.63
N ARG A 670 -14.65 -1.15 23.43
CA ARG A 670 -13.63 -2.13 23.01
C ARG A 670 -13.08 -1.87 21.60
N MET A 671 -13.80 -1.09 20.79
CA MET A 671 -13.33 -0.62 19.48
C MET A 671 -12.71 0.79 19.53
N LEU A 672 -13.28 1.69 20.35
CA LEU A 672 -12.82 3.08 20.49
C LEU A 672 -11.40 3.13 21.07
N LEU A 673 -11.19 2.55 22.25
CA LEU A 673 -9.95 2.71 23.01
C LEU A 673 -8.67 2.19 22.30
N PRO A 674 -8.70 1.07 21.53
CA PRO A 674 -7.52 0.64 20.79
C PRO A 674 -7.38 1.28 19.40
N GLY A 675 -8.38 2.04 18.95
CA GLY A 675 -8.40 2.72 17.66
C GLY A 675 -7.47 3.94 17.61
N ASP A 676 -7.33 4.52 16.41
CA ASP A 676 -6.54 5.74 16.21
C ASP A 676 -7.37 6.98 15.88
N HIS A 677 -8.69 6.88 16.03
CA HIS A 677 -9.62 7.96 15.72
C HIS A 677 -10.05 8.74 16.97
N GLY A 678 -10.11 8.13 18.14
CA GLY A 678 -10.59 8.79 19.36
C GLY A 678 -10.32 8.00 20.63
N HIS A 679 -10.44 8.67 21.77
CA HIS A 679 -10.31 8.07 23.10
C HIS A 679 -11.24 8.76 24.09
N SER A 680 -11.69 7.98 25.07
CA SER A 680 -12.66 8.44 26.06
C SER A 680 -12.02 8.58 27.44
N PHE A 681 -12.36 9.65 28.15
CA PHE A 681 -11.83 9.98 29.47
C PHE A 681 -12.96 10.24 30.46
N ILE A 682 -12.76 9.79 31.69
CA ILE A 682 -13.59 10.16 32.83
C ILE A 682 -13.02 11.40 33.49
N GLY A 683 -13.87 12.41 33.62
CA GLY A 683 -13.61 13.62 34.35
C GLY A 683 -14.21 13.58 35.74
N GLU A 684 -13.38 13.81 36.75
CA GLU A 684 -13.78 13.77 38.15
C GLU A 684 -13.68 15.16 38.77
N ALA A 685 -14.68 15.53 39.57
CA ALA A 685 -14.67 16.73 40.39
C ALA A 685 -14.45 16.33 41.84
N ASN A 686 -13.32 16.76 42.42
CA ASN A 686 -12.88 16.37 43.76
C ASN A 686 -12.87 14.83 43.96
N GLY A 687 -12.44 14.08 42.93
CA GLY A 687 -12.37 12.62 42.95
C GLY A 687 -13.69 11.89 42.68
N VAL A 688 -14.77 12.60 42.33
CA VAL A 688 -16.06 11.99 41.98
C VAL A 688 -16.31 12.08 40.47
N PRO A 689 -16.49 10.95 39.75
CA PRO A 689 -16.87 10.95 38.33
C PRO A 689 -18.09 11.83 38.06
N THR A 690 -17.92 12.81 37.19
CA THR A 690 -18.87 13.92 36.99
C THR A 690 -19.14 14.18 35.51
N PHE A 691 -18.18 13.93 34.64
CA PHE A 691 -18.33 14.17 33.22
C PHE A 691 -17.48 13.17 32.43
N ASN A 692 -17.79 13.03 31.15
CA ASN A 692 -17.03 12.25 30.19
C ASN A 692 -16.62 13.17 29.05
N ILE A 693 -15.40 12.98 28.54
CA ILE A 693 -14.98 13.62 27.29
C ILE A 693 -14.48 12.54 26.33
N GLU A 694 -14.81 12.69 25.06
CA GLU A 694 -14.29 11.88 23.98
C GLU A 694 -13.46 12.79 23.10
N VAL A 695 -12.14 12.62 23.13
CA VAL A 695 -11.23 13.36 22.26
C VAL A 695 -11.11 12.56 20.97
N TYR A 696 -11.33 13.21 19.83
CA TYR A 696 -11.17 12.58 18.52
C TYR A 696 -10.15 13.33 17.67
N TRP A 697 -9.50 12.60 16.78
CA TRP A 697 -8.58 13.15 15.79
C TRP A 697 -9.35 13.44 14.51
N ALA A 698 -9.51 14.73 14.17
CA ALA A 698 -10.49 15.14 13.17
C ALA A 698 -10.20 14.60 11.76
N SER A 699 -8.92 14.30 11.44
CA SER A 699 -8.53 13.68 10.17
C SER A 699 -8.96 12.22 10.02
N ARG A 700 -9.32 11.57 11.13
CA ARG A 700 -9.83 10.19 11.21
C ARG A 700 -11.32 10.12 11.56
N ASP A 701 -11.97 11.26 11.78
CA ASP A 701 -13.39 11.37 12.08
C ASP A 701 -14.18 11.86 10.86
N ILE A 702 -15.47 11.51 10.79
CA ILE A 702 -16.37 11.91 9.70
C ILE A 702 -16.50 13.44 9.59
N VAL A 703 -16.31 14.20 10.67
CA VAL A 703 -16.32 15.68 10.63
C VAL A 703 -15.26 16.24 9.68
N GLY A 704 -14.15 15.53 9.49
CA GLY A 704 -13.08 15.91 8.58
C GLY A 704 -13.50 15.96 7.11
N ASP A 705 -14.61 15.30 6.74
CA ASP A 705 -15.13 15.34 5.36
C ASP A 705 -15.97 16.62 5.06
N TYR A 706 -16.20 17.48 6.06
CA TYR A 706 -17.05 18.68 5.92
C TYR A 706 -16.27 20.01 5.83
N TYR A 707 -14.94 19.98 5.92
CA TYR A 707 -14.05 21.13 5.77
C TYR A 707 -12.63 20.68 5.39
N ASP A 708 -11.74 21.63 5.06
CA ASP A 708 -10.33 21.32 4.76
C ASP A 708 -9.58 20.97 6.06
N VAL A 709 -9.71 19.71 6.47
CA VAL A 709 -9.13 19.19 7.71
C VAL A 709 -7.61 19.12 7.63
N LEU A 710 -6.95 19.56 8.71
CA LEU A 710 -5.51 19.40 8.89
C LEU A 710 -5.20 18.24 9.84
N PRO A 711 -4.06 17.56 9.66
CA PRO A 711 -3.60 16.51 10.58
C PRO A 711 -3.38 16.98 12.04
N SER A 712 -3.27 18.29 12.28
CA SER A 712 -3.14 18.89 13.61
C SER A 712 -4.48 19.26 14.28
N ASP A 713 -5.60 19.00 13.61
CA ASP A 713 -6.94 19.29 14.10
C ASP A 713 -7.46 18.15 14.98
N TYR A 714 -7.88 18.50 16.20
CA TYR A 714 -8.52 17.59 17.15
C TYR A 714 -9.89 18.13 17.49
N GLY A 715 -10.80 17.28 17.94
CA GLY A 715 -12.09 17.71 18.45
C GLY A 715 -12.46 16.96 19.71
N THR A 716 -13.55 17.40 20.32
CA THR A 716 -14.06 16.78 21.55
C THR A 716 -15.58 16.70 21.57
N HIS A 717 -16.08 15.60 22.12
CA HIS A 717 -17.41 15.53 22.69
C HIS A 717 -17.31 15.64 24.21
N GLN A 718 -18.31 16.26 24.84
CA GLN A 718 -18.35 16.44 26.28
C GLN A 718 -19.75 16.12 26.80
N PHE A 719 -19.83 15.16 27.71
CA PHE A 719 -21.02 14.80 28.44
C PHE A 719 -20.86 15.19 29.91
N ILE A 720 -21.84 15.87 30.50
CA ILE A 720 -21.85 16.21 31.94
C ILE A 720 -23.02 15.46 32.59
N ALA A 721 -22.72 14.63 33.59
CA ALA A 721 -23.71 13.75 34.20
C ALA A 721 -24.63 14.47 35.18
N PRO A 722 -24.13 15.33 36.12
CA PRO A 722 -25.00 16.08 37.00
C PRO A 722 -25.73 17.21 36.28
N THR A 723 -27.02 17.35 36.58
CA THR A 723 -27.86 18.45 36.10
C THR A 723 -28.06 19.55 37.14
N ASP A 724 -27.56 19.38 38.38
CA ASP A 724 -27.68 20.40 39.43
C ASP A 724 -26.76 21.61 39.11
N PRO A 725 -27.34 22.78 38.77
CA PRO A 725 -26.55 23.96 38.44
C PRO A 725 -25.76 24.51 39.64
N LYS A 726 -26.08 24.12 40.88
CA LYS A 726 -25.37 24.57 42.08
C LYS A 726 -23.95 24.02 42.17
N LEU A 727 -23.69 22.88 41.53
CA LEU A 727 -22.36 22.27 41.51
C LEU A 727 -21.34 23.11 40.74
N LYS A 728 -21.78 23.92 39.77
CA LYS A 728 -20.92 24.82 38.96
C LYS A 728 -19.72 24.15 38.26
N TYR A 729 -19.73 22.82 38.11
CA TYR A 729 -18.62 22.06 37.52
C TYR A 729 -18.49 22.21 36.00
N GLY A 730 -19.53 22.66 35.29
CA GLY A 730 -19.51 22.70 33.83
C GLY A 730 -18.40 23.57 33.23
N SER A 731 -18.21 24.79 33.75
CA SER A 731 -17.15 25.69 33.26
C SER A 731 -15.74 25.17 33.60
N PRO A 732 -15.43 24.77 34.85
CA PRO A 732 -14.16 24.09 35.16
C PRO A 732 -13.89 22.85 34.30
N ALA A 733 -14.90 22.01 34.07
CA ALA A 733 -14.76 20.80 33.25
C ALA A 733 -14.42 21.13 31.79
N THR A 734 -15.15 22.05 31.17
CA THR A 734 -14.86 22.47 29.78
C THR A 734 -13.50 23.15 29.69
N GLN A 735 -13.11 23.97 30.67
CA GLN A 735 -11.79 24.61 30.66
C GLN A 735 -10.65 23.59 30.80
N SER A 736 -10.77 22.61 31.71
CA SER A 736 -9.81 21.51 31.85
C SER A 736 -9.66 20.67 30.58
N MET A 737 -10.76 20.41 29.87
CA MET A 737 -10.73 19.74 28.57
C MET A 737 -9.91 20.55 27.54
N MET A 738 -10.13 21.87 27.47
CA MET A 738 -9.36 22.75 26.58
C MET A 738 -7.87 22.76 26.92
N ASP A 739 -7.53 22.88 28.21
CA ASP A 739 -6.13 22.87 28.68
C ASP A 739 -5.45 21.54 28.39
N PHE A 740 -6.15 20.42 28.59
CA PHE A 740 -5.61 19.08 28.35
C PHE A 740 -5.25 18.90 26.88
N VAL A 741 -6.18 19.22 25.97
CA VAL A 741 -5.98 19.04 24.54
C VAL A 741 -4.96 20.05 23.98
N PHE A 742 -5.10 21.34 24.31
CA PHE A 742 -4.13 22.35 23.86
C PHE A 742 -2.78 22.27 24.59
N GLY A 743 -2.69 21.50 25.68
CA GLY A 743 -1.42 21.12 26.31
C GLY A 743 -0.50 20.36 25.36
N GLU A 744 -1.04 19.73 24.32
CA GLU A 744 -0.25 19.05 23.29
C GLU A 744 0.24 20.02 22.20
N PRO A 745 1.56 20.21 22.02
CA PRO A 745 2.10 21.23 21.11
C PRO A 745 1.69 21.06 19.64
N LYS A 746 1.40 19.82 19.24
CA LYS A 746 1.03 19.44 17.86
C LYS A 746 -0.42 19.82 17.52
N VAL A 747 -1.25 20.15 18.51
CA VAL A 747 -2.65 20.54 18.30
C VAL A 747 -2.72 22.02 17.95
N GLY A 748 -3.21 22.33 16.74
CA GLY A 748 -3.39 23.70 16.28
C GLY A 748 -4.77 24.27 16.56
N LYS A 749 -5.80 23.44 16.46
CA LYS A 749 -7.20 23.86 16.51
C LYS A 749 -8.07 22.76 17.11
N MET A 750 -9.04 23.18 17.91
CA MET A 750 -10.13 22.33 18.39
C MET A 750 -11.37 22.50 17.52
N VAL A 751 -11.93 21.39 17.08
CA VAL A 751 -13.12 21.27 16.23
C VAL A 751 -14.30 20.88 17.09
N GLY A 752 -15.48 21.41 16.77
CA GLY A 752 -16.71 20.97 17.38
C GLY A 752 -17.90 21.08 16.44
N GLU A 753 -18.77 20.07 16.49
CA GLU A 753 -19.90 19.87 15.57
C GLU A 753 -21.17 19.54 16.37
N GLY A 754 -21.53 20.47 17.26
CA GLY A 754 -22.72 20.33 18.11
C GLY A 754 -24.01 20.57 17.32
N SER A 755 -25.10 19.89 17.68
CA SER A 755 -26.42 20.12 17.08
C SER A 755 -26.80 21.60 17.13
N VAL A 756 -27.41 22.10 16.05
CA VAL A 756 -27.94 23.47 15.99
C VAL A 756 -28.99 23.77 17.06
N ASP A 757 -29.65 22.73 17.58
CA ASP A 757 -30.69 22.84 18.60
C ASP A 757 -30.13 22.96 20.03
N SER A 758 -28.81 22.81 20.22
CA SER A 758 -28.17 22.81 21.54
C SER A 758 -27.65 24.18 21.96
N ILE A 759 -28.56 25.07 22.36
CA ILE A 759 -28.22 26.44 22.83
C ILE A 759 -27.22 26.40 23.99
N ALA A 760 -27.40 25.48 24.95
CA ALA A 760 -26.51 25.35 26.11
C ALA A 760 -25.07 24.97 25.71
N SER A 761 -24.91 24.06 24.75
CA SER A 761 -23.60 23.70 24.20
C SER A 761 -22.97 24.89 23.48
N MET A 762 -23.75 25.64 22.69
CA MET A 762 -23.25 26.84 21.99
C MET A 762 -22.74 27.90 22.96
N MET A 763 -23.47 28.19 24.03
CA MET A 763 -23.06 29.17 25.05
C MET A 763 -21.77 28.75 25.76
N ASN A 764 -21.64 27.47 26.11
CA ASN A 764 -20.43 26.95 26.75
C ASN A 764 -19.21 26.98 25.80
N LYS A 765 -19.38 26.57 24.54
CA LYS A 765 -18.31 26.64 23.52
C LYS A 765 -17.87 28.09 23.27
N ALA A 766 -18.80 29.04 23.16
CA ALA A 766 -18.47 30.46 23.02
C ALA A 766 -17.72 30.99 24.27
N HIS A 767 -18.06 30.50 25.47
CA HIS A 767 -17.34 30.84 26.70
C HIS A 767 -15.87 30.46 26.63
N VAL A 768 -15.51 29.32 26.02
CA VAL A 768 -14.12 28.89 25.87
C VAL A 768 -13.45 29.30 24.54
N GLY A 769 -14.07 30.20 23.78
CA GLY A 769 -13.44 30.86 22.63
C GLY A 769 -13.74 30.23 21.26
N PHE A 770 -14.63 29.24 21.18
CA PHE A 770 -15.10 28.75 19.89
C PHE A 770 -15.88 29.82 19.12
N LYS A 771 -15.73 29.80 17.81
CA LYS A 771 -16.53 30.59 16.86
C LYS A 771 -17.20 29.64 15.87
N ILE A 772 -18.43 29.97 15.48
CA ILE A 772 -19.15 29.24 14.44
C ILE A 772 -18.54 29.59 13.09
N GLU A 773 -18.15 28.58 12.32
CA GLU A 773 -17.67 28.74 10.95
C GLU A 773 -18.84 28.68 9.98
N LYS A 774 -19.59 27.57 10.01
CA LYS A 774 -20.75 27.32 9.15
C LYS A 774 -21.66 26.25 9.75
N VAL A 775 -22.86 26.12 9.21
CA VAL A 775 -23.75 24.98 9.48
C VAL A 775 -23.47 23.87 8.47
N ILE A 776 -23.35 22.63 8.94
CA ILE A 776 -23.12 21.44 8.11
C ILE A 776 -24.27 20.44 8.28
N GLU A 777 -24.53 19.66 7.24
CA GLU A 777 -25.53 18.58 7.24
C GLU A 777 -24.82 17.23 7.29
N MET A 778 -24.87 16.58 8.45
CA MET A 778 -24.30 15.25 8.69
C MET A 778 -25.41 14.19 8.60
N PRO A 779 -25.09 12.90 8.36
CA PRO A 779 -26.11 11.87 8.10
C PRO A 779 -27.19 11.75 9.18
N HIS A 780 -26.85 12.09 10.43
CA HIS A 780 -27.72 11.94 11.60
C HIS A 780 -28.06 13.27 12.29
N LYS A 781 -27.51 14.42 11.86
CA LYS A 781 -27.75 15.73 12.50
C LYS A 781 -27.42 16.93 11.61
N LYS A 782 -28.10 18.05 11.85
CA LYS A 782 -27.66 19.38 11.42
C LYS A 782 -26.80 20.01 12.51
N ALA A 783 -25.56 20.35 12.20
CA ALA A 783 -24.56 20.76 13.20
C ALA A 783 -23.95 22.13 12.92
N ASN A 784 -23.68 22.88 13.99
CA ASN A 784 -22.81 24.07 13.93
C ASN A 784 -21.35 23.59 13.94
N LEU A 785 -20.66 23.72 12.81
CA LEU A 785 -19.22 23.51 12.72
C LEU A 785 -18.52 24.73 13.32
N ASN A 786 -17.79 24.50 14.41
CA ASN A 786 -17.15 25.55 15.19
C ASN A 786 -15.68 25.25 15.36
N PHE A 787 -14.87 26.30 15.38
CA PHE A 787 -13.43 26.21 15.61
C PHE A 787 -13.01 27.05 16.82
N CYS A 788 -12.08 26.51 17.59
CA CYS A 788 -11.29 27.28 18.54
C CYS A 788 -9.83 27.07 18.19
N TYR A 789 -9.12 28.12 17.79
CA TYR A 789 -7.67 28.04 17.64
C TYR A 789 -7.02 28.18 19.00
N ARG A 790 -5.89 27.51 19.20
CA ARG A 790 -5.15 27.52 20.47
C ARG A 790 -4.84 28.94 20.94
N GLU A 791 -4.47 29.81 20.01
CA GLU A 791 -4.16 31.21 20.27
C GLU A 791 -5.39 32.00 20.73
N TRP A 792 -6.58 31.66 20.23
CA TRP A 792 -7.83 32.30 20.68
C TRP A 792 -8.18 31.91 22.10
N TYR A 793 -7.98 30.64 22.44
CA TYR A 793 -8.18 30.14 23.80
C TYR A 793 -7.22 30.81 24.78
N TRP A 794 -5.91 30.88 24.46
CA TRP A 794 -4.92 31.53 25.31
C TRP A 794 -5.11 33.04 25.44
N ALA A 795 -5.57 33.72 24.40
CA ALA A 795 -5.91 35.14 24.51
C ALA A 795 -7.04 35.38 25.53
N LYS A 796 -7.97 34.42 25.65
CA LYS A 796 -9.09 34.49 26.61
C LYS A 796 -8.71 33.99 28.00
N PHE A 797 -7.81 33.01 28.09
CA PHE A 797 -7.32 32.45 29.34
C PHE A 797 -5.77 32.40 29.35
N PRO A 798 -5.09 33.54 29.59
CA PRO A 798 -3.63 33.60 29.50
C PRO A 798 -2.91 32.62 30.43
N ALA A 799 -3.46 32.38 31.63
CA ALA A 799 -2.92 31.43 32.60
C ALA A 799 -2.86 29.98 32.09
N ALA A 800 -3.66 29.62 31.08
CA ALA A 800 -3.60 28.30 30.46
C ALA A 800 -2.32 28.07 29.64
N LYS A 801 -1.64 29.14 29.20
CA LYS A 801 -0.37 29.05 28.48
C LYS A 801 0.74 28.53 29.39
N ASP A 802 0.78 29.00 30.64
CA ASP A 802 1.82 28.62 31.61
C ASP A 802 1.54 27.24 32.25
N PHE A 803 0.28 26.81 32.24
CA PHE A 803 -0.13 25.49 32.73
C PHE A 803 0.50 24.34 31.93
N GLN A 804 0.86 24.57 30.66
CA GLN A 804 1.53 23.59 29.80
C GLN A 804 2.86 23.06 30.36
N ASN A 805 3.52 23.81 31.25
CA ASN A 805 4.81 23.42 31.83
C ASN A 805 4.69 22.57 33.10
N ASN A 806 3.50 22.44 33.70
CA ASN A 806 3.25 21.69 34.92
C ASN A 806 2.37 20.46 34.65
N THR A 807 2.77 19.59 33.73
CA THR A 807 2.22 18.22 33.74
C THR A 807 2.64 17.57 35.06
N VAL A 808 1.67 17.01 35.78
CA VAL A 808 1.90 16.33 37.06
C VAL A 808 2.99 15.27 36.88
N SER A 809 4.22 15.58 37.33
CA SER A 809 5.21 14.56 37.61
C SER A 809 4.63 13.68 38.71
N ALA A 810 4.57 12.38 38.48
CA ALA A 810 4.12 11.41 39.47
C ALA A 810 4.90 11.60 40.78
N THR A 811 4.28 12.28 41.77
CA THR A 811 4.43 12.13 43.23
C THR A 811 3.88 13.39 43.92
N GLN A 812 2.67 13.29 44.48
CA GLN A 812 2.24 13.89 45.76
C GLN A 812 0.77 13.52 46.03
N VAL A 813 0.54 12.27 46.41
CA VAL A 813 -0.42 11.87 47.47
C VAL A 813 0.32 10.88 48.34
#